data_AF-A0A9J7E7Q7-F1
#
_entry.id   AF-A0A9J7E7Q7-F1
#
_cell.length_a   1.000
_cell.length_b   1.000
_cell.length_c   1.000
_cell.angle_alpha   90.00
_cell.angle_beta   90.00
_cell.angle_gamma   90.00
#
_symmetry.space_group_name_H-M   'P 1'
#
loop_
_entity.id
_entity.type
_entity.pdbx_description
1 polymer ?
#
loop_
_entity_poly.entity_id
_entity_poly.type
_entity_poly.pdbx_seq_one_letter_code
_entity_poly.pdbx_strand_id
1 'polypeptide(L)'
;MATVTILLALALCYAAEGIHLSYRPSTSQLFLQTTPSLHITGPAATFARVAAFGPQTERRRVTGFGPTPDAAFFGPTTSFSNPPPPPGADQDPASQTCGLAPPFCTKSRYRSIDGTCNNLERPHWGIPNTPFGRIAPVNYDDGVSAIKTLSKTGRPLPNSRELSLQLFPDLQIIDPVWTLNTQQWGQIVTHDMALSAGEVQAHKELTDCCDDNGRLTFTAQTNPSCAPILIPRNDPVHAPRGTQCMNFVRTGTTRDRGCTPPNIPAEQLTSVTAFMDLSIVYGSSQTQANPIRARQGGRLLTIVRGGREWPPQDPNSTVICETAQSPNEPCYLTGDIRVNQNPQLTTLQVVLMREHNRIADALAQLNPHWNDETIFQEARRIHIAEIQHINYYEYLPILLGFENMVKNKLIYPGAHGYVNDYNPGVDPSILNEHTTAAFRHFHSLIRGYLKLISESRRAIGAVRMSDWFTRPQLLELDNAFDHLVRGLTTQPQDFSDQSFDSEITQFLFKRNNTFGGDLRARDIQRGRDHGLASYITTRAACGLPAPKTFADMLDFISQENVAALQNLYATPEDVDLVVAGSLERNVPGAQAGPTFLCIITEQFYRTRVGDRYFYENGADPDIAFTPSQLDSIRKGASMARLLCDNSDGIQSMQPRAFQQISHTNELVPCASLPAIDLTLWQDARGHF
;
A
#
# COMPACT_ATOMS: atom_id res chain seq x y z
N MET A 1 33.39 22.97 40.31
CA MET A 1 34.22 23.53 39.22
C MET A 1 33.54 23.11 37.92
N ALA A 2 32.32 23.59 37.73
CA ALA A 2 32.04 24.94 37.27
C ALA A 2 32.45 24.99 35.79
N THR A 3 31.55 24.68 34.85
CA THR A 3 30.45 25.57 34.44
C THR A 3 30.93 26.98 34.07
N VAL A 4 32.25 27.16 33.89
CA VAL A 4 32.94 28.43 33.57
C VAL A 4 33.53 28.39 32.16
N THR A 5 33.59 27.23 31.49
CA THR A 5 34.20 27.12 30.16
C THR A 5 33.18 27.14 29.00
N ILE A 6 31.88 27.00 29.27
CA ILE A 6 30.83 27.10 28.23
C ILE A 6 30.15 28.50 28.26
N LEU A 7 30.34 29.26 29.33
CA LEU A 7 29.83 30.64 29.46
C LEU A 7 30.72 31.71 28.80
N LEU A 8 31.87 31.36 28.20
CA LEU A 8 32.70 32.30 27.44
C LEU A 8 32.49 32.27 25.92
N ALA A 9 31.81 31.25 25.38
CA ALA A 9 31.49 31.19 23.94
C ALA A 9 30.09 31.76 23.59
N LEU A 10 29.23 31.96 24.60
CA LEU A 10 27.91 32.58 24.44
C LEU A 10 27.86 34.05 24.92
N ALA A 11 28.97 34.57 25.45
CA ALA A 11 29.10 35.94 25.96
C ALA A 11 29.64 36.96 24.94
N LEU A 12 29.56 36.68 23.63
CA LEU A 12 29.90 37.64 22.57
C LEU A 12 28.79 37.91 21.55
N CYS A 13 27.55 37.44 21.77
CA CYS A 13 26.44 37.77 20.87
C CYS A 13 25.11 38.14 21.56
N TYR A 14 25.13 38.66 22.80
CA TYR A 14 23.96 39.37 23.35
C TYR A 14 24.39 40.66 24.07
N ALA A 15 24.59 41.71 23.28
CA ALA A 15 24.38 43.09 23.69
C ALA A 15 23.23 43.64 22.86
N ALA A 16 22.00 43.30 23.25
CA ALA A 16 20.78 44.03 22.94
C ALA A 16 19.65 43.45 23.82
N GLU A 17 19.51 44.05 25.01
CA GLU A 17 18.25 44.29 25.74
C GLU A 17 17.25 43.11 25.80
N GLY A 18 17.19 42.30 26.87
CA GLY A 18 16.90 42.74 28.23
C GLY A 18 15.53 42.20 28.67
N ILE A 19 15.44 40.92 29.04
CA ILE A 19 14.27 40.35 29.71
C ILE A 19 14.74 39.46 30.86
N HIS A 20 14.36 39.85 32.08
CA HIS A 20 14.60 39.12 33.33
C HIS A 20 13.55 38.01 33.52
N LEU A 21 13.99 36.78 33.82
CA LEU A 21 13.15 35.70 34.31
C LEU A 21 13.40 35.52 35.82
N SER A 22 12.34 35.58 36.63
CA SER A 22 12.40 35.37 38.08
C SER A 22 11.53 34.18 38.46
N TYR A 23 12.10 33.23 39.22
CA TYR A 23 11.47 31.97 39.62
C TYR A 23 11.30 31.95 41.15
N ARG A 24 10.11 31.60 41.65
CA ARG A 24 9.86 31.28 43.06
C ARG A 24 8.88 30.11 43.19
N PRO A 25 9.10 29.14 44.10
CA PRO A 25 8.18 28.04 44.36
C PRO A 25 7.30 28.32 45.59
N SER A 26 6.03 27.90 45.56
CA SER A 26 5.29 27.60 46.80
C SER A 26 4.18 26.56 46.58
N THR A 27 3.91 25.84 47.66
CA THR A 27 3.08 24.65 47.83
C THR A 27 1.63 24.95 48.23
N SER A 28 0.73 23.99 47.93
CA SER A 28 -0.51 23.60 48.66
C SER A 28 -1.90 24.18 48.27
N GLN A 29 -2.80 23.25 47.91
CA GLN A 29 -4.27 23.15 48.09
C GLN A 29 -5.30 23.97 47.25
N LEU A 30 -6.04 23.19 46.44
CA LEU A 30 -7.49 23.15 46.13
C LEU A 30 -8.38 24.40 45.86
N PHE A 31 -8.99 24.31 44.67
CA PHE A 31 -10.27 24.83 44.13
C PHE A 31 -10.37 26.20 43.41
N LEU A 32 -10.84 26.05 42.16
CA LEU A 32 -11.62 26.92 41.27
C LEU A 32 -10.95 28.12 40.57
N GLN A 33 -10.92 27.99 39.24
CA GLN A 33 -11.04 29.03 38.21
C GLN A 33 -10.30 30.34 38.46
N THR A 34 -9.08 30.46 37.95
CA THR A 34 -8.60 31.71 37.35
C THR A 34 -7.59 31.40 36.23
N THR A 35 -7.92 31.78 35.01
CA THR A 35 -7.03 31.78 33.85
C THR A 35 -5.95 32.87 34.02
N PRO A 36 -4.64 32.58 33.88
CA PRO A 36 -3.64 33.63 33.75
C PRO A 36 -3.65 34.16 32.30
N SER A 37 -3.95 35.45 32.14
CA SER A 37 -3.82 36.18 30.88
C SER A 37 -2.37 36.64 30.69
N LEU A 38 -1.76 36.21 29.59
CA LEU A 38 -0.47 36.71 29.11
C LEU A 38 -0.75 37.92 28.19
N HIS A 39 -0.26 39.10 28.57
CA HIS A 39 -0.30 40.29 27.71
C HIS A 39 1.02 40.43 26.94
N ILE A 40 0.93 40.45 25.60
CA ILE A 40 2.04 40.75 24.69
C ILE A 40 1.59 41.95 23.84
N THR A 41 2.40 43.02 23.81
CA THR A 41 2.22 44.17 22.91
C THR A 41 3.50 44.40 22.10
N GLY A 42 3.34 44.66 20.80
CA GLY A 42 4.43 44.96 19.85
C GLY A 42 4.03 44.62 18.40
N PRO A 43 4.71 45.16 17.37
CA PRO A 43 4.24 45.14 15.98
C PRO A 43 4.31 43.77 15.27
N ALA A 44 4.58 42.69 16.02
CA ALA A 44 4.68 41.32 15.51
C ALA A 44 3.63 40.39 16.13
N ALA A 45 2.47 40.93 16.56
CA ALA A 45 1.37 40.17 17.16
C ALA A 45 0.29 39.76 16.14
N THR A 46 0.67 39.21 14.99
CA THR A 46 -0.27 38.78 13.95
C THR A 46 0.05 37.39 13.43
N PHE A 47 0.12 36.38 14.29
CA PHE A 47 -0.05 34.96 13.93
C PHE A 47 -0.30 34.12 15.20
N ALA A 48 -1.57 34.01 15.62
CA ALA A 48 -2.16 32.85 16.30
C ALA A 48 -3.55 33.18 16.89
N ARG A 49 -4.47 32.21 16.76
CA ARG A 49 -5.88 32.14 17.24
C ARG A 49 -6.89 32.79 16.27
N VAL A 50 -7.96 32.12 15.83
CA VAL A 50 -8.93 31.33 16.61
C VAL A 50 -9.67 30.29 15.74
N ALA A 51 -9.71 29.04 16.21
CA ALA A 51 -10.94 28.23 16.39
C ALA A 51 -10.93 27.88 17.90
N ALA A 52 -11.97 27.85 18.73
CA ALA A 52 -13.42 28.04 18.74
C ALA A 52 -13.75 28.50 20.20
N PHE A 53 -14.85 29.13 20.63
CA PHE A 53 -16.28 28.87 20.48
C PHE A 53 -17.11 30.08 21.00
N GLY A 54 -18.27 30.33 20.38
CA GLY A 54 -19.49 30.92 20.99
C GLY A 54 -19.64 32.45 20.99
N PRO A 55 -20.84 33.04 20.77
CA PRO A 55 -22.13 32.55 21.26
C PRO A 55 -23.27 32.43 20.22
N GLN A 56 -24.36 31.78 20.64
CA GLN A 56 -25.62 31.62 19.90
C GLN A 56 -26.27 32.94 19.46
N THR A 57 -26.86 32.95 18.26
CA THR A 57 -28.06 33.74 17.94
C THR A 57 -28.93 33.06 16.86
N GLU A 58 -30.20 32.89 17.23
CA GLU A 58 -31.44 32.85 16.45
C GLU A 58 -31.51 32.19 15.05
N ARG A 59 -32.30 31.11 14.97
CA ARG A 59 -32.88 30.60 13.73
C ARG A 59 -33.87 31.62 13.15
N ARG A 60 -33.61 32.10 11.93
CA ARG A 60 -34.63 32.69 11.05
C ARG A 60 -35.02 31.73 9.94
N ARG A 61 -36.32 31.68 9.68
CA ARG A 61 -37.00 30.88 8.65
C ARG A 61 -36.55 31.32 7.25
N VAL A 62 -36.25 30.35 6.39
CA VAL A 62 -36.31 30.50 4.94
C VAL A 62 -37.65 29.95 4.49
N THR A 63 -38.49 30.84 3.96
CA THR A 63 -39.72 30.54 3.23
C THR A 63 -39.36 30.10 1.81
N GLY A 64 -39.59 28.83 1.48
CA GLY A 64 -39.50 28.28 0.13
C GLY A 64 -40.86 27.73 -0.29
N PHE A 65 -41.38 28.25 -1.40
CA PHE A 65 -42.68 27.96 -1.98
C PHE A 65 -42.81 26.51 -2.43
N GLY A 66 -43.94 25.89 -2.13
CA GLY A 66 -44.44 24.70 -2.83
C GLY A 66 -45.96 24.78 -2.93
N PRO A 67 -46.56 24.63 -4.11
CA PRO A 67 -48.00 24.41 -4.21
C PRO A 67 -48.32 22.93 -3.97
N THR A 68 -49.38 22.72 -3.19
CA THR A 68 -50.10 21.46 -2.94
C THR A 68 -51.25 21.31 -3.99
N PRO A 69 -52.17 20.33 -3.89
CA PRO A 69 -52.11 18.99 -4.48
C PRO A 69 -53.38 18.65 -5.32
N ASP A 70 -53.59 17.34 -5.59
CA ASP A 70 -54.82 16.64 -6.05
C ASP A 70 -54.85 16.24 -7.53
N ALA A 71 -55.38 15.09 -7.96
CA ALA A 71 -55.72 13.81 -7.34
C ALA A 71 -55.95 12.75 -8.45
N ALA A 72 -55.59 11.50 -8.14
CA ALA A 72 -56.07 10.17 -8.60
C ALA A 72 -56.58 9.88 -10.04
N PHE A 73 -56.13 8.77 -10.63
CA PHE A 73 -56.97 7.68 -11.20
C PHE A 73 -56.16 6.36 -11.40
N PHE A 74 -56.84 5.21 -11.32
CA PHE A 74 -56.36 3.85 -10.99
C PHE A 74 -55.89 2.92 -12.14
N GLY A 75 -54.87 2.07 -11.83
CA GLY A 75 -54.73 0.63 -12.19
C GLY A 75 -54.01 0.23 -13.51
N PRO A 76 -53.45 -1.00 -13.65
CA PRO A 76 -53.38 -2.14 -12.72
C PRO A 76 -51.96 -2.49 -12.23
N THR A 77 -51.94 -3.18 -11.09
CA THR A 77 -50.80 -3.71 -10.35
C THR A 77 -49.92 -4.67 -11.17
N THR A 78 -48.65 -4.31 -11.35
CA THR A 78 -47.54 -5.24 -11.48
C THR A 78 -46.65 -5.09 -10.24
N SER A 79 -46.42 -6.21 -9.57
CA SER A 79 -45.61 -6.31 -8.36
C SER A 79 -44.15 -6.03 -8.68
N PHE A 80 -43.61 -4.91 -8.19
CA PHE A 80 -42.16 -4.69 -8.11
C PHE A 80 -41.68 -5.11 -6.72
N SER A 81 -41.65 -6.41 -6.49
CA SER A 81 -41.01 -7.02 -5.32
C SER A 81 -39.61 -7.47 -5.72
N ASN A 82 -38.66 -6.55 -5.55
CA ASN A 82 -37.25 -6.70 -5.22
C ASN A 82 -36.41 -5.70 -6.04
N PRO A 83 -35.75 -4.72 -5.40
CA PRO A 83 -34.64 -4.05 -6.07
C PRO A 83 -33.60 -5.11 -6.46
N PRO A 84 -32.94 -5.00 -7.62
CA PRO A 84 -31.74 -5.80 -7.87
C PRO A 84 -30.76 -5.56 -6.70
N PRO A 85 -30.01 -6.58 -6.26
CA PRO A 85 -29.00 -6.40 -5.24
C PRO A 85 -28.02 -5.30 -5.66
N PRO A 86 -27.40 -4.59 -4.69
CA PRO A 86 -26.47 -3.53 -5.00
C PRO A 86 -25.36 -4.04 -5.93
N PRO A 87 -24.99 -3.30 -6.99
CA PRO A 87 -23.77 -3.57 -7.75
C PRO A 87 -22.58 -3.58 -6.78
N GLY A 88 -21.96 -4.75 -6.59
CA GLY A 88 -20.97 -5.01 -5.53
C GLY A 88 -21.38 -6.08 -4.51
N ALA A 89 -22.64 -6.52 -4.54
CA ALA A 89 -23.14 -7.73 -3.87
C ALA A 89 -23.49 -8.86 -4.85
N ASP A 90 -23.07 -8.75 -6.11
CA ASP A 90 -22.84 -9.93 -6.94
C ASP A 90 -21.62 -10.62 -6.35
N GLN A 91 -21.87 -11.48 -5.37
CA GLN A 91 -21.14 -12.71 -5.30
C GLN A 91 -21.31 -13.39 -6.67
N ASP A 92 -20.39 -13.10 -7.59
CA ASP A 92 -20.08 -13.96 -8.73
C ASP A 92 -20.17 -15.42 -8.23
N PRO A 93 -20.76 -16.38 -8.95
CA PRO A 93 -20.59 -17.81 -8.62
C PRO A 93 -19.12 -18.22 -8.36
N ALA A 94 -18.13 -17.45 -8.84
CA ALA A 94 -16.72 -17.53 -8.43
C ALA A 94 -16.43 -17.18 -6.95
N SER A 95 -17.41 -16.64 -6.20
CA SER A 95 -17.38 -16.49 -4.75
C SER A 95 -17.49 -17.85 -4.04
N GLN A 96 -17.93 -18.90 -4.74
CA GLN A 96 -18.08 -20.26 -4.23
C GLN A 96 -17.08 -21.27 -4.83
N THR A 97 -16.17 -20.84 -5.71
CA THR A 97 -15.17 -21.72 -6.33
C THR A 97 -13.79 -21.05 -6.36
N CYS A 98 -12.72 -21.83 -6.39
CA CYS A 98 -11.38 -21.32 -6.66
C CYS A 98 -11.23 -21.02 -8.16
N GLY A 99 -10.34 -20.08 -8.49
CA GLY A 99 -10.20 -19.47 -9.82
C GLY A 99 -10.43 -20.45 -10.97
N LEU A 100 -11.45 -20.15 -11.78
CA LEU A 100 -11.84 -20.96 -12.93
C LEU A 100 -11.14 -20.40 -14.18
N ALA A 101 -10.27 -21.20 -14.77
CA ALA A 101 -9.65 -20.84 -16.03
C ALA A 101 -10.38 -21.50 -17.21
N PRO A 102 -10.31 -20.90 -18.42
CA PRO A 102 -10.90 -21.50 -19.60
C PRO A 102 -10.25 -22.86 -19.91
N PRO A 103 -11.00 -23.81 -20.49
CA PRO A 103 -10.49 -25.16 -20.80
C PRO A 103 -9.41 -25.16 -21.88
N PHE A 104 -9.35 -24.11 -22.70
CA PHE A 104 -8.31 -23.88 -23.70
C PHE A 104 -8.02 -22.38 -23.81
N CYS A 105 -6.80 -22.05 -24.23
CA CYS A 105 -6.39 -20.68 -24.45
C CYS A 105 -6.38 -20.30 -25.92
N THR A 106 -6.97 -19.16 -26.22
CA THR A 106 -6.79 -18.48 -27.51
C THR A 106 -5.60 -17.53 -27.38
N LYS A 107 -4.64 -17.61 -28.29
CA LYS A 107 -3.54 -16.64 -28.35
C LYS A 107 -4.14 -15.25 -28.61
N SER A 108 -3.72 -14.29 -27.81
CA SER A 108 -4.12 -12.89 -27.89
C SER A 108 -2.88 -12.02 -27.85
N ARG A 109 -2.93 -10.90 -28.58
CA ARG A 109 -1.93 -9.82 -28.50
C ARG A 109 -1.93 -9.16 -27.12
N TYR A 110 -3.10 -9.08 -26.49
CA TYR A 110 -3.31 -8.39 -25.22
C TYR A 110 -3.55 -9.35 -24.07
N ARG A 111 -3.07 -8.97 -22.89
CA ARG A 111 -3.39 -9.62 -21.61
C ARG A 111 -4.91 -9.58 -21.39
N SER A 112 -5.49 -10.66 -20.89
CA SER A 112 -6.84 -10.56 -20.32
C SER A 112 -6.81 -9.66 -19.07
N ILE A 113 -7.98 -9.23 -18.61
CA ILE A 113 -8.09 -8.42 -17.38
C ILE A 113 -7.79 -9.27 -16.14
N ASP A 114 -8.15 -10.55 -16.15
CA ASP A 114 -8.00 -11.49 -15.04
C ASP A 114 -6.71 -12.32 -15.10
N GLY A 115 -5.79 -12.01 -16.02
CA GLY A 115 -4.54 -12.74 -16.20
C GLY A 115 -4.66 -14.14 -16.82
N THR A 116 -5.87 -14.64 -17.10
CA THR A 116 -6.07 -15.93 -17.79
C THR A 116 -5.28 -16.02 -19.09
N CYS A 117 -4.80 -17.22 -19.40
CA CYS A 117 -4.04 -17.49 -20.61
C CYS A 117 -2.73 -16.69 -20.76
N ASN A 118 -2.17 -16.17 -19.65
CA ASN A 118 -0.76 -15.81 -19.62
C ASN A 118 0.09 -17.05 -19.92
N ASN A 119 -0.08 -18.11 -19.13
CA ASN A 119 0.48 -19.41 -19.41
C ASN A 119 -0.50 -20.23 -20.27
N LEU A 120 -0.08 -20.63 -21.47
CA LEU A 120 -0.92 -21.34 -22.42
C LEU A 120 -1.12 -22.83 -22.05
N GLU A 121 -0.21 -23.41 -21.28
CA GLU A 121 -0.27 -24.81 -20.81
C GLU A 121 -0.97 -24.94 -19.45
N ARG A 122 -0.95 -23.87 -18.66
CA ARG A 122 -1.59 -23.77 -17.34
C ARG A 122 -2.39 -22.46 -17.24
N PRO A 123 -3.59 -22.41 -17.86
CA PRO A 123 -4.35 -21.17 -18.01
C PRO A 123 -4.77 -20.45 -16.72
N HIS A 124 -4.70 -21.15 -15.57
CA HIS A 124 -5.05 -20.64 -14.24
C HIS A 124 -3.87 -20.06 -13.44
N TRP A 125 -2.64 -20.17 -13.94
CA TRP A 125 -1.47 -19.66 -13.22
C TRP A 125 -1.46 -18.13 -13.18
N GLY A 126 -1.44 -17.58 -11.96
CA GLY A 126 -1.41 -16.13 -11.71
C GLY A 126 -2.76 -15.41 -11.83
N ILE A 127 -3.88 -16.13 -11.93
CA ILE A 127 -5.22 -15.52 -11.99
C ILE A 127 -5.80 -15.28 -10.58
N PRO A 128 -6.75 -14.36 -10.42
CA PRO A 128 -7.46 -14.14 -9.17
C PRO A 128 -8.21 -15.37 -8.63
N ASN A 129 -8.51 -15.33 -7.35
CA ASN A 129 -9.18 -16.37 -6.56
C ASN A 129 -8.43 -17.71 -6.55
N THR A 130 -7.10 -17.69 -6.72
CA THR A 130 -6.24 -18.87 -6.65
C THR A 130 -5.36 -18.86 -5.38
N PRO A 131 -4.89 -20.03 -4.92
CA PRO A 131 -4.01 -20.12 -3.76
C PRO A 131 -2.69 -19.37 -3.95
N PHE A 132 -2.16 -18.79 -2.88
CA PHE A 132 -0.76 -18.35 -2.87
C PHE A 132 0.19 -19.54 -3.04
N GLY A 133 1.32 -19.31 -3.69
CA GLY A 133 2.45 -20.24 -3.66
C GLY A 133 3.15 -20.25 -2.30
N ARG A 134 4.05 -21.21 -2.08
CA ARG A 134 4.84 -21.29 -0.84
C ARG A 134 6.29 -21.67 -1.12
N ILE A 135 7.21 -21.07 -0.35
CA ILE A 135 8.61 -21.52 -0.27
C ILE A 135 8.75 -22.60 0.81
N ALA A 136 8.03 -22.47 1.92
CA ALA A 136 8.13 -23.37 3.06
C ALA A 136 6.79 -24.07 3.38
N PRO A 137 6.81 -25.24 4.05
CA PRO A 137 5.59 -25.95 4.42
C PRO A 137 4.67 -25.14 5.34
N VAL A 138 3.37 -25.45 5.31
CA VAL A 138 2.39 -24.88 6.25
C VAL A 138 2.72 -25.20 7.71
N ASN A 139 2.33 -24.31 8.63
CA ASN A 139 2.54 -24.44 10.07
C ASN A 139 1.28 -24.03 10.85
N TYR A 140 0.23 -24.85 10.75
CA TYR A 140 -0.96 -24.77 11.58
C TYR A 140 -0.85 -25.67 12.82
N ASP A 141 -1.57 -25.37 13.90
CA ASP A 141 -1.54 -26.20 15.12
C ASP A 141 -2.12 -27.61 14.90
N ASP A 142 -3.14 -27.74 14.03
CA ASP A 142 -3.73 -29.01 13.62
C ASP A 142 -3.15 -29.56 12.31
N GLY A 143 -2.16 -28.86 11.73
CA GLY A 143 -1.61 -29.15 10.40
C GLY A 143 -2.58 -28.88 9.24
N VAL A 144 -3.77 -28.32 9.50
CA VAL A 144 -4.82 -28.11 8.51
C VAL A 144 -5.21 -26.64 8.40
N SER A 145 -5.72 -26.02 9.46
CA SER A 145 -6.24 -24.65 9.41
C SER A 145 -6.35 -23.96 10.77
N ALA A 146 -6.08 -24.64 11.89
CA ALA A 146 -6.07 -24.01 13.20
C ALA A 146 -4.87 -23.06 13.29
N ILE A 147 -5.16 -21.77 13.49
CA ILE A 147 -4.15 -20.71 13.62
C ILE A 147 -3.06 -21.13 14.61
N LYS A 148 -1.80 -20.81 14.29
CA LYS A 148 -0.67 -21.17 15.14
C LYS A 148 -0.74 -20.40 16.47
N THR A 149 -0.97 -21.12 17.57
CA THR A 149 -1.06 -20.56 18.94
C THR A 149 -0.14 -21.23 19.94
N LEU A 150 0.34 -22.44 19.66
CA LEU A 150 1.16 -23.21 20.59
C LEU A 150 2.62 -23.32 20.12
N SER A 151 3.54 -23.11 21.05
CA SER A 151 4.96 -23.47 20.92
C SER A 151 5.12 -24.99 20.77
N LYS A 152 6.26 -25.42 20.23
CA LYS A 152 6.75 -26.81 20.27
C LYS A 152 6.73 -27.42 21.67
N THR A 153 6.86 -26.60 22.71
CA THR A 153 6.80 -27.02 24.12
C THR A 153 5.36 -27.22 24.64
N GLY A 154 4.34 -26.92 23.85
CA GLY A 154 2.92 -26.94 24.23
C GLY A 154 2.44 -25.70 24.99
N ARG A 155 3.32 -24.73 25.24
CA ARG A 155 2.95 -23.43 25.84
C ARG A 155 2.37 -22.48 24.79
N PRO A 156 1.56 -21.48 25.18
CA PRO A 156 1.13 -20.43 24.25
C PRO A 156 2.31 -19.69 23.63
N LEU A 157 2.23 -19.36 22.34
CA LEU A 157 3.13 -18.42 21.69
C LEU A 157 2.95 -17.01 22.25
N PRO A 158 3.98 -16.14 22.15
CA PRO A 158 3.88 -14.76 22.61
C PRO A 158 2.76 -14.00 21.92
N ASN A 159 2.12 -13.10 22.65
CA ASN A 159 1.06 -12.26 22.09
C ASN A 159 1.63 -11.32 21.01
N SER A 160 0.93 -11.15 19.88
CA SER A 160 1.43 -10.34 18.76
C SER A 160 1.58 -8.85 19.08
N ARG A 161 0.71 -8.29 19.93
CA ARG A 161 0.83 -6.91 20.44
C ARG A 161 2.00 -6.78 21.42
N GLU A 162 2.23 -7.78 22.26
CA GLU A 162 3.41 -7.80 23.12
C GLU A 162 4.71 -7.83 22.31
N LEU A 163 4.77 -8.65 21.26
CA LEU A 163 5.91 -8.70 20.34
C LEU A 163 6.12 -7.35 19.64
N SER A 164 5.04 -6.71 19.16
CA SER A 164 5.08 -5.36 18.59
C SER A 164 5.72 -4.37 19.56
N LEU A 165 5.22 -4.29 20.80
CA LEU A 165 5.70 -3.36 21.82
C LEU A 165 7.16 -3.60 22.25
N GLN A 166 7.59 -4.86 22.35
CA GLN A 166 8.91 -5.20 22.90
C GLN A 166 10.03 -5.23 21.86
N LEU A 167 9.72 -5.55 20.60
CA LEU A 167 10.73 -5.74 19.54
C LEU A 167 10.73 -4.64 18.49
N PHE A 168 9.62 -3.90 18.33
CA PHE A 168 9.43 -2.95 17.24
C PHE A 168 9.07 -1.55 17.76
N PRO A 169 10.04 -0.79 18.29
CA PRO A 169 9.79 0.50 18.92
C PRO A 169 9.55 1.63 17.91
N ASP A 170 8.90 2.70 18.36
CA ASP A 170 8.82 3.96 17.63
C ASP A 170 10.12 4.76 17.82
N LEU A 171 11.11 4.47 16.97
CA LEU A 171 12.33 5.25 16.85
C LEU A 171 12.44 5.76 15.41
N GLN A 172 12.34 7.08 15.23
CA GLN A 172 12.44 7.66 13.90
C GLN A 172 13.91 7.75 13.46
N ILE A 173 14.33 6.77 12.66
CA ILE A 173 15.60 6.81 11.92
C ILE A 173 15.28 7.15 10.48
N ILE A 174 15.82 8.27 10.00
CA ILE A 174 15.51 8.79 8.65
C ILE A 174 16.47 8.18 7.64
N ASP A 175 15.94 7.74 6.50
CA ASP A 175 16.77 7.29 5.38
C ASP A 175 17.49 8.47 4.70
N PRO A 176 18.83 8.44 4.55
CA PRO A 176 19.57 9.54 3.96
C PRO A 176 19.55 9.57 2.43
N VAL A 177 19.12 8.50 1.76
CA VAL A 177 19.24 8.32 0.31
C VAL A 177 17.89 8.30 -0.38
N TRP A 178 16.90 7.64 0.20
CA TRP A 178 15.65 7.32 -0.47
C TRP A 178 14.53 8.29 -0.08
N THR A 179 13.70 8.63 -1.06
CA THR A 179 12.53 9.47 -0.87
C THR A 179 11.36 8.63 -0.38
N LEU A 180 10.35 9.30 0.16
CA LEU A 180 9.11 8.70 0.62
C LEU A 180 8.35 8.01 -0.53
N ASN A 181 8.62 8.39 -1.78
CA ASN A 181 8.11 7.68 -2.94
C ASN A 181 8.60 6.24 -3.00
N THR A 182 9.80 5.93 -2.50
CA THR A 182 10.33 4.55 -2.47
C THR A 182 9.45 3.67 -1.59
N GLN A 183 9.12 4.13 -0.37
CA GLN A 183 8.17 3.43 0.49
C GLN A 183 6.80 3.30 -0.19
N GLN A 184 6.26 4.40 -0.69
CA GLN A 184 4.89 4.41 -1.19
C GLN A 184 4.73 3.59 -2.48
N TRP A 185 5.73 3.57 -3.35
CA TRP A 185 5.73 2.75 -4.56
C TRP A 185 5.79 1.26 -4.26
N GLY A 186 6.37 0.85 -3.13
CA GLY A 186 6.26 -0.52 -2.63
C GLY A 186 4.81 -0.92 -2.38
N GLN A 187 4.01 -0.01 -1.85
CA GLN A 187 2.59 -0.27 -1.68
C GLN A 187 1.86 -0.41 -3.04
N ILE A 188 2.22 0.41 -4.05
CA ILE A 188 1.70 0.28 -5.42
C ILE A 188 2.00 -1.11 -5.98
N VAL A 189 3.27 -1.54 -5.93
CA VAL A 189 3.70 -2.87 -6.41
C VAL A 189 2.97 -3.99 -5.67
N THR A 190 2.84 -3.89 -4.34
CA THR A 190 2.14 -4.92 -3.55
C THR A 190 0.67 -5.03 -3.94
N HIS A 191 0.00 -3.88 -4.12
CA HIS A 191 -1.42 -3.87 -4.42
C HIS A 191 -1.71 -4.42 -5.82
N ASP A 192 -0.77 -4.28 -6.76
CA ASP A 192 -0.86 -4.85 -8.11
C ASP A 192 -0.73 -6.37 -8.12
N MET A 193 0.03 -6.92 -7.19
CA MET A 193 0.38 -8.34 -7.15
C MET A 193 -0.49 -9.15 -6.19
N ALA A 194 -0.97 -8.56 -5.09
CA ALA A 194 -1.65 -9.31 -4.04
C ALA A 194 -2.73 -8.52 -3.29
N LEU A 195 -3.85 -9.22 -3.10
CA LEU A 195 -4.93 -8.90 -2.16
C LEU A 195 -5.45 -10.22 -1.59
N SER A 196 -5.39 -10.41 -0.28
CA SER A 196 -5.89 -11.62 0.37
C SER A 196 -7.42 -11.65 0.33
N ALA A 197 -8.00 -12.76 -0.14
CA ALA A 197 -9.44 -12.91 -0.25
C ALA A 197 -10.14 -12.87 1.12
N GLY A 198 -11.24 -12.14 1.21
CA GLY A 198 -12.00 -11.98 2.46
C GLY A 198 -11.34 -11.03 3.47
N GLU A 199 -10.17 -10.47 3.18
CA GLU A 199 -9.58 -9.42 4.00
C GLU A 199 -10.14 -8.05 3.58
N VAL A 200 -10.83 -7.38 4.49
CA VAL A 200 -11.20 -5.97 4.29
C VAL A 200 -10.00 -5.11 4.75
N GLN A 201 -9.13 -4.72 3.80
CA GLN A 201 -7.90 -3.96 4.09
C GLN A 201 -8.08 -2.43 4.09
N ALA A 202 -9.25 -1.94 3.69
CA ALA A 202 -9.51 -0.50 3.44
C ALA A 202 -10.77 0.05 4.11
N HIS A 203 -11.57 -0.76 4.80
CA HIS A 203 -12.78 -0.33 5.50
C HIS A 203 -13.11 -1.30 6.64
N LYS A 204 -14.13 -1.02 7.45
CA LYS A 204 -14.54 -1.90 8.54
C LYS A 204 -14.90 -3.32 8.03
N GLU A 205 -14.35 -4.33 8.69
CA GLU A 205 -14.68 -5.74 8.45
C GLU A 205 -16.16 -5.99 8.77
N LEU A 206 -16.87 -6.77 7.95
CA LEU A 206 -18.29 -7.08 8.18
C LEU A 206 -18.51 -7.95 9.44
N THR A 207 -17.46 -8.64 9.90
CA THR A 207 -17.46 -9.44 11.13
C THR A 207 -16.66 -8.72 12.21
N ASP A 208 -17.33 -8.32 13.28
CA ASP A 208 -16.69 -7.68 14.45
C ASP A 208 -16.33 -8.75 15.49
N CYS A 209 -15.06 -9.18 15.53
CA CYS A 209 -14.48 -10.01 16.59
C CYS A 209 -14.07 -9.18 17.82
N CYS A 210 -13.85 -7.89 17.62
CA CYS A 210 -13.67 -6.90 18.66
C CYS A 210 -14.49 -5.66 18.28
N ASP A 211 -15.32 -5.15 19.18
CA ASP A 211 -16.15 -3.99 18.89
C ASP A 211 -15.35 -2.68 18.85
N ASP A 212 -15.99 -1.59 18.40
CA ASP A 212 -15.34 -0.27 18.27
C ASP A 212 -14.93 0.34 19.63
N ASN A 213 -15.41 -0.22 20.75
CA ASN A 213 -15.00 0.15 22.11
C ASN A 213 -13.85 -0.75 22.63
N GLY A 214 -13.33 -1.63 21.79
CA GLY A 214 -12.24 -2.54 22.11
C GLY A 214 -12.65 -3.70 23.01
N ARG A 215 -13.91 -4.12 23.00
CA ARG A 215 -14.40 -5.26 23.81
C ARG A 215 -14.58 -6.50 22.94
N LEU A 216 -14.31 -7.67 23.52
CA LEU A 216 -14.57 -8.94 22.84
C LEU A 216 -16.08 -9.10 22.61
N THR A 217 -16.45 -9.43 21.37
CA THR A 217 -17.85 -9.68 21.00
C THR A 217 -18.23 -11.14 21.28
N PHE A 218 -19.53 -11.43 21.30
CA PHE A 218 -20.00 -12.83 21.35
C PHE A 218 -19.54 -13.64 20.13
N THR A 219 -19.44 -12.98 18.98
CA THR A 219 -18.94 -13.56 17.73
C THR A 219 -17.51 -14.06 17.87
N ALA A 220 -16.67 -13.41 18.67
CA ALA A 220 -15.29 -13.84 18.94
C ALA A 220 -15.18 -15.26 19.52
N GLN A 221 -16.22 -15.73 20.22
CA GLN A 221 -16.24 -17.05 20.86
C GLN A 221 -16.90 -18.12 19.99
N THR A 222 -17.74 -17.71 19.04
CA THR A 222 -18.63 -18.61 18.29
C THR A 222 -18.29 -18.73 16.83
N ASN A 223 -17.62 -17.72 16.25
CA ASN A 223 -17.23 -17.70 14.86
C ASN A 223 -15.77 -18.16 14.69
N PRO A 224 -15.50 -19.25 13.97
CA PRO A 224 -14.14 -19.77 13.77
C PRO A 224 -13.24 -18.85 12.92
N SER A 225 -13.81 -17.87 12.21
CA SER A 225 -13.06 -16.85 11.48
C SER A 225 -12.51 -15.74 12.39
N CYS A 226 -12.91 -15.69 13.66
CA CYS A 226 -12.40 -14.69 14.60
C CYS A 226 -11.07 -15.11 15.23
N ALA A 227 -10.08 -14.22 15.16
CA ALA A 227 -8.79 -14.39 15.84
C ALA A 227 -8.28 -13.04 16.42
N PRO A 228 -9.07 -12.37 17.29
CA PRO A 228 -8.77 -11.03 17.77
C PRO A 228 -7.40 -10.98 18.47
N ILE A 229 -6.69 -9.87 18.29
CA ILE A 229 -5.42 -9.63 18.98
C ILE A 229 -5.76 -9.14 20.39
N LEU A 230 -5.48 -9.98 21.39
CA LEU A 230 -5.74 -9.63 22.79
C LEU A 230 -4.76 -8.58 23.28
N ILE A 231 -5.23 -7.61 24.06
CA ILE A 231 -4.39 -6.58 24.67
C ILE A 231 -3.70 -7.14 25.92
N PRO A 232 -2.35 -7.10 26.00
CA PRO A 232 -1.62 -7.47 27.21
C PRO A 232 -2.01 -6.60 28.42
N ARG A 233 -1.99 -7.18 29.63
CA ARG A 233 -2.35 -6.46 30.87
C ARG A 233 -1.44 -5.26 31.16
N ASN A 234 -0.19 -5.32 30.69
CA ASN A 234 0.83 -4.29 30.82
C ASN A 234 0.95 -3.40 29.56
N ASP A 235 0.01 -3.47 28.62
CA ASP A 235 0.00 -2.57 27.45
C ASP A 235 -0.09 -1.11 27.92
N PRO A 236 0.85 -0.23 27.56
CA PRO A 236 0.91 1.14 28.08
C PRO A 236 -0.18 2.06 27.50
N VAL A 237 -0.81 1.68 26.39
CA VAL A 237 -1.76 2.52 25.63
C VAL A 237 -3.19 2.03 25.83
N HIS A 238 -3.44 0.75 25.59
CA HIS A 238 -4.79 0.18 25.54
C HIS A 238 -5.28 -0.30 26.91
N ALA A 239 -4.41 -0.87 27.76
CA ALA A 239 -4.83 -1.39 29.06
C ALA A 239 -5.39 -0.31 30.02
N PRO A 240 -4.79 0.90 30.15
CA PRO A 240 -5.33 1.97 31.00
C PRO A 240 -6.73 2.44 30.60
N ARG A 241 -7.18 2.12 29.38
CA ARG A 241 -8.47 2.51 28.81
C ARG A 241 -9.51 1.39 28.86
N GLY A 242 -9.13 0.22 29.37
CA GLY A 242 -10.01 -0.94 29.43
C GLY A 242 -10.24 -1.63 28.08
N THR A 243 -9.46 -1.30 27.05
CA THR A 243 -9.46 -2.02 25.76
C THR A 243 -8.95 -3.45 25.98
N GLN A 244 -9.71 -4.43 25.51
CA GLN A 244 -9.45 -5.86 25.68
C GLN A 244 -8.86 -6.52 24.43
N CYS A 245 -9.18 -6.01 23.25
CA CYS A 245 -8.75 -6.56 21.98
C CYS A 245 -8.58 -5.50 20.89
N MET A 246 -7.93 -5.90 19.81
CA MET A 246 -8.03 -5.29 18.48
C MET A 246 -8.74 -6.27 17.54
N ASN A 247 -9.60 -5.75 16.66
CA ASN A 247 -10.34 -6.59 15.72
C ASN A 247 -9.40 -7.28 14.72
N PHE A 248 -9.64 -8.56 14.48
CA PHE A 248 -8.90 -9.36 13.50
C PHE A 248 -9.76 -10.53 13.04
N VAL A 249 -10.14 -10.50 11.75
CA VAL A 249 -10.78 -11.62 11.06
C VAL A 249 -9.75 -12.35 10.19
N ARG A 250 -9.81 -13.67 10.26
CA ARG A 250 -8.96 -14.59 9.50
C ARG A 250 -9.22 -14.48 8.00
N THR A 251 -8.16 -14.64 7.22
CA THR A 251 -8.23 -14.60 5.75
C THR A 251 -9.02 -15.80 5.22
N GLY A 252 -9.82 -15.58 4.18
CA GLY A 252 -10.55 -16.66 3.52
C GLY A 252 -9.62 -17.65 2.82
N THR A 253 -9.94 -18.93 2.92
CA THR A 253 -9.10 -20.03 2.43
C THR A 253 -9.80 -20.89 1.39
N THR A 254 -9.02 -21.77 0.74
CA THR A 254 -9.54 -22.87 -0.11
C THR A 254 -10.55 -23.74 0.63
N ARG A 255 -10.41 -23.90 1.94
CA ARG A 255 -11.34 -24.69 2.77
C ARG A 255 -12.69 -23.99 2.90
N ASP A 256 -12.69 -22.69 3.14
CA ASP A 256 -13.92 -21.89 3.25
C ASP A 256 -14.70 -21.85 1.93
N ARG A 257 -13.97 -21.98 0.82
CA ARG A 257 -14.52 -22.06 -0.55
C ARG A 257 -14.80 -23.48 -1.03
N GLY A 258 -14.55 -24.51 -0.22
CA GLY A 258 -14.77 -25.91 -0.60
C GLY A 258 -13.86 -26.44 -1.72
N CYS A 259 -12.74 -25.78 -1.99
CA CYS A 259 -11.81 -26.16 -3.05
C CYS A 259 -10.82 -27.26 -2.66
N THR A 260 -10.59 -27.45 -1.37
CA THR A 260 -9.66 -28.47 -0.85
C THR A 260 -10.38 -29.45 0.06
N PRO A 261 -10.03 -30.76 0.01
CA PRO A 261 -10.60 -31.75 0.93
C PRO A 261 -10.33 -31.41 2.41
N PRO A 262 -11.18 -31.87 3.36
CA PRO A 262 -11.11 -31.45 4.77
C PRO A 262 -9.80 -31.70 5.52
N ASN A 263 -9.00 -32.68 5.08
CA ASN A 263 -7.73 -33.08 5.72
C ASN A 263 -6.49 -32.53 5.00
N ILE A 264 -6.69 -31.69 3.99
CA ILE A 264 -5.60 -31.03 3.26
C ILE A 264 -5.41 -29.63 3.86
N PRO A 265 -4.16 -29.19 4.09
CA PRO A 265 -3.89 -27.85 4.58
C PRO A 265 -4.63 -26.77 3.79
N ALA A 266 -5.22 -25.83 4.53
CA ALA A 266 -5.93 -24.71 3.96
C ALA A 266 -4.93 -23.68 3.41
N GLU A 267 -5.18 -23.22 2.19
CA GLU A 267 -4.39 -22.17 1.56
C GLU A 267 -5.20 -20.89 1.44
N GLN A 268 -4.59 -19.75 1.75
CA GLN A 268 -5.20 -18.45 1.51
C GLN A 268 -5.24 -18.16 0.01
N LEU A 269 -6.28 -17.45 -0.40
CA LEU A 269 -6.49 -17.09 -1.80
C LEU A 269 -6.08 -15.63 -2.02
N THR A 270 -5.55 -15.33 -3.20
CA THR A 270 -5.47 -13.95 -3.69
C THR A 270 -6.70 -13.59 -4.51
N SER A 271 -7.16 -12.34 -4.52
CA SER A 271 -8.27 -11.86 -5.34
C SER A 271 -7.84 -10.91 -6.47
N VAL A 272 -6.54 -10.79 -6.74
CA VAL A 272 -5.98 -10.01 -7.85
C VAL A 272 -5.02 -10.86 -8.68
N THR A 273 -4.57 -10.34 -9.83
CA THR A 273 -3.59 -11.00 -10.68
C THR A 273 -2.21 -11.04 -10.00
N ALA A 274 -1.40 -12.07 -10.29
CA ALA A 274 -0.04 -12.18 -9.75
C ALA A 274 1.01 -11.39 -10.57
N PHE A 275 0.60 -10.81 -11.69
CA PHE A 275 1.46 -10.08 -12.61
C PHE A 275 1.58 -8.62 -12.20
N MET A 276 2.69 -7.97 -12.54
CA MET A 276 2.78 -6.50 -12.50
C MET A 276 2.15 -5.94 -13.78
N ASP A 277 0.82 -5.97 -13.84
CA ASP A 277 0.02 -5.62 -15.01
C ASP A 277 -0.98 -4.47 -14.77
N LEU A 278 -0.74 -3.68 -13.73
CA LEU A 278 -1.55 -2.53 -13.34
C LEU A 278 -3.02 -2.90 -13.12
N SER A 279 -3.28 -4.07 -12.57
CA SER A 279 -4.58 -4.49 -12.07
C SER A 279 -5.17 -3.49 -11.06
N ILE A 280 -4.32 -2.71 -10.36
CA ILE A 280 -4.79 -1.58 -9.53
C ILE A 280 -5.46 -0.46 -10.31
N VAL A 281 -5.08 -0.28 -11.58
CA VAL A 281 -5.69 0.71 -12.48
C VAL A 281 -6.84 0.07 -13.26
N TYR A 282 -6.65 -1.14 -13.77
CA TYR A 282 -7.53 -1.76 -14.77
C TYR A 282 -8.53 -2.78 -14.20
N GLY A 283 -8.39 -3.17 -12.94
CA GLY A 283 -9.15 -4.23 -12.30
C GLY A 283 -8.56 -5.62 -12.57
N SER A 284 -9.01 -6.59 -11.77
CA SER A 284 -8.63 -8.01 -11.89
C SER A 284 -9.76 -8.88 -12.46
N SER A 285 -10.86 -8.27 -12.87
CA SER A 285 -11.99 -8.96 -13.51
C SER A 285 -12.70 -8.01 -14.47
N GLN A 286 -13.42 -8.57 -15.45
CA GLN A 286 -14.19 -7.73 -16.38
C GLN A 286 -15.27 -6.91 -15.65
N THR A 287 -15.82 -7.43 -14.55
CA THR A 287 -16.79 -6.72 -13.69
C THR A 287 -16.17 -5.49 -13.03
N GLN A 288 -14.90 -5.55 -12.61
CA GLN A 288 -14.17 -4.40 -12.07
C GLN A 288 -13.72 -3.44 -13.18
N ALA A 289 -13.29 -3.94 -14.34
CA ALA A 289 -12.79 -3.13 -15.45
C ALA A 289 -13.91 -2.34 -16.16
N ASN A 290 -15.12 -2.90 -16.27
CA ASN A 290 -16.23 -2.28 -16.98
C ASN A 290 -16.65 -0.89 -16.48
N PRO A 291 -16.90 -0.67 -15.16
CA PRO A 291 -17.39 0.61 -14.65
C PRO A 291 -16.34 1.74 -14.67
N ILE A 292 -15.05 1.40 -14.79
CA ILE A 292 -13.95 2.37 -14.81
C ILE A 292 -13.50 2.75 -16.22
N ARG A 293 -14.10 2.19 -17.27
CA ARG A 293 -13.81 2.55 -18.67
C ARG A 293 -14.79 3.60 -19.17
N ALA A 294 -14.27 4.64 -19.84
CA ALA A 294 -15.12 5.65 -20.49
C ALA A 294 -15.82 5.09 -21.73
N ARG A 295 -15.23 4.07 -22.37
CA ARG A 295 -15.65 3.51 -23.67
C ARG A 295 -15.70 4.56 -24.78
N GLN A 296 -14.87 5.58 -24.64
CA GLN A 296 -14.67 6.64 -25.59
C GLN A 296 -13.18 7.01 -25.64
N GLY A 297 -12.62 7.00 -26.85
CA GLY A 297 -11.21 7.37 -27.08
C GLY A 297 -10.20 6.44 -26.40
N GLY A 298 -10.61 5.23 -26.02
CA GLY A 298 -9.81 4.27 -25.28
C GLY A 298 -9.52 4.67 -23.82
N ARG A 299 -10.20 5.70 -23.30
CA ARG A 299 -9.92 6.28 -21.97
C ARG A 299 -10.52 5.46 -20.82
N LEU A 300 -9.92 5.64 -19.64
CA LEU A 300 -10.56 5.40 -18.36
C LEU A 300 -11.54 6.53 -18.03
N LEU A 301 -12.61 6.19 -17.33
CA LEU A 301 -13.62 7.12 -16.89
C LEU A 301 -13.02 8.10 -15.88
N THR A 302 -13.22 9.39 -16.10
CA THR A 302 -12.84 10.47 -15.19
C THR A 302 -14.01 11.41 -14.98
N ILE A 303 -13.95 12.16 -13.88
CA ILE A 303 -14.87 13.26 -13.62
C ILE A 303 -14.08 14.52 -13.31
N VAL A 304 -14.50 15.64 -13.90
CA VAL A 304 -13.83 16.92 -13.74
C VAL A 304 -14.42 17.65 -12.53
N ARG A 305 -13.57 17.95 -11.55
CA ARG A 305 -13.91 18.81 -10.40
C ARG A 305 -12.83 19.87 -10.24
N GLY A 306 -13.23 21.13 -10.07
CA GLY A 306 -12.28 22.24 -9.93
C GLY A 306 -11.33 22.41 -11.13
N GLY A 307 -11.75 21.99 -12.33
CA GLY A 307 -10.92 22.03 -13.54
C GLY A 307 -9.85 20.93 -13.65
N ARG A 308 -9.86 19.95 -12.74
CA ARG A 308 -8.91 18.82 -12.71
C ARG A 308 -9.64 17.50 -12.93
N GLU A 309 -8.97 16.54 -13.57
CA GLU A 309 -9.50 15.19 -13.78
C GLU A 309 -9.23 14.30 -12.57
N TRP A 310 -10.28 13.64 -12.10
CA TRP A 310 -10.25 12.72 -10.96
C TRP A 310 -10.92 11.39 -11.29
N PRO A 311 -10.61 10.30 -10.57
CA PRO A 311 -11.36 9.06 -10.67
C PRO A 311 -12.86 9.26 -10.35
N PRO A 312 -13.74 8.39 -10.88
CA PRO A 312 -15.17 8.43 -10.61
C PRO A 312 -15.47 8.12 -9.14
N GLN A 313 -16.67 8.49 -8.69
CA GLN A 313 -17.12 8.20 -7.34
C GLN A 313 -17.41 6.70 -7.16
N ASP A 314 -16.95 6.12 -6.06
CA ASP A 314 -17.30 4.76 -5.67
C ASP A 314 -18.78 4.66 -5.28
N PRO A 315 -19.56 3.74 -5.88
CA PRO A 315 -20.98 3.56 -5.56
C PRO A 315 -21.23 3.15 -4.11
N ASN A 316 -20.22 2.59 -3.42
CA ASN A 316 -20.26 2.17 -2.02
C ASN A 316 -19.47 3.12 -1.10
N SER A 317 -19.44 4.41 -1.43
CA SER A 317 -18.63 5.42 -0.74
C SER A 317 -18.81 5.46 0.78
N THR A 318 -20.01 5.17 1.30
CA THR A 318 -20.29 5.14 2.75
C THR A 318 -19.57 4.04 3.50
N VAL A 319 -19.21 2.95 2.80
CA VAL A 319 -18.46 1.82 3.36
C VAL A 319 -16.97 2.01 3.08
N ILE A 320 -16.59 2.31 1.84
CA ILE A 320 -15.19 2.42 1.42
C ILE A 320 -14.47 3.62 2.05
N CYS A 321 -15.15 4.77 2.15
CA CYS A 321 -14.62 5.99 2.73
C CYS A 321 -15.37 6.33 4.03
N GLU A 322 -15.38 5.39 4.97
CA GLU A 322 -16.14 5.48 6.23
C GLU A 322 -15.78 6.69 7.11
N THR A 323 -14.61 7.30 6.89
CA THR A 323 -14.12 8.49 7.60
C THR A 323 -14.49 9.81 6.92
N ALA A 324 -15.19 9.78 5.78
CA ALA A 324 -15.69 10.97 5.13
C ALA A 324 -16.64 11.75 6.07
N GLN A 325 -16.48 13.08 6.13
CA GLN A 325 -17.30 13.91 7.04
C GLN A 325 -18.60 14.41 6.40
N SER A 326 -18.77 14.22 5.09
CA SER A 326 -20.02 14.49 4.38
C SER A 326 -20.20 13.54 3.20
N PRO A 327 -21.45 13.29 2.75
CA PRO A 327 -21.71 12.45 1.57
C PRO A 327 -21.14 13.01 0.25
N ASN A 328 -20.77 14.29 0.25
CA ASN A 328 -20.23 14.97 -0.93
C ASN A 328 -18.70 14.90 -1.00
N GLU A 329 -18.02 14.38 0.02
CA GLU A 329 -16.58 14.15 -0.07
C GLU A 329 -16.29 13.08 -1.13
N PRO A 330 -15.18 13.24 -1.88
CA PRO A 330 -14.80 12.25 -2.88
C PRO A 330 -14.50 10.92 -2.22
N CYS A 331 -14.83 9.84 -2.92
CA CYS A 331 -14.38 8.49 -2.64
C CYS A 331 -14.11 7.83 -3.97
N TYR A 332 -12.86 7.52 -4.29
CA TYR A 332 -12.48 7.16 -5.65
C TYR A 332 -12.71 5.69 -5.95
N LEU A 333 -13.19 5.43 -7.16
CA LEU A 333 -13.29 4.10 -7.76
C LEU A 333 -12.17 3.90 -8.80
N THR A 334 -11.42 2.82 -8.65
CA THR A 334 -10.37 2.38 -9.59
C THR A 334 -10.41 0.84 -9.73
N GLY A 335 -9.37 0.24 -10.32
CA GLY A 335 -9.23 -1.22 -10.40
C GLY A 335 -9.04 -1.91 -9.06
N ASP A 336 -8.56 -1.20 -8.03
CA ASP A 336 -8.33 -1.75 -6.68
C ASP A 336 -9.09 -0.98 -5.59
N ILE A 337 -9.74 -1.75 -4.72
CA ILE A 337 -10.62 -1.22 -3.66
C ILE A 337 -9.87 -0.43 -2.57
N ARG A 338 -8.53 -0.55 -2.51
CA ARG A 338 -7.70 0.10 -1.48
C ARG A 338 -7.20 1.48 -1.93
N VAL A 339 -7.61 1.99 -3.10
CA VAL A 339 -7.19 3.31 -3.61
C VAL A 339 -7.32 4.45 -2.61
N ASN A 340 -8.36 4.41 -1.75
CA ASN A 340 -8.64 5.46 -0.77
C ASN A 340 -7.90 5.26 0.57
N GLN A 341 -7.08 4.21 0.72
CA GLN A 341 -6.57 3.78 2.02
C GLN A 341 -5.76 4.88 2.72
N ASN A 342 -4.85 5.56 2.02
CA ASN A 342 -4.07 6.68 2.54
C ASN A 342 -3.77 7.71 1.43
N PRO A 343 -3.48 8.99 1.75
CA PRO A 343 -3.33 10.04 0.74
C PRO A 343 -2.26 9.81 -0.32
N GLN A 344 -1.16 9.17 0.06
CA GLN A 344 -0.01 8.98 -0.82
C GLN A 344 -0.27 7.88 -1.85
N LEU A 345 -0.89 6.78 -1.41
CA LEU A 345 -1.41 5.74 -2.31
C LEU A 345 -2.41 6.33 -3.29
N THR A 346 -3.37 7.10 -2.80
CA THR A 346 -4.38 7.74 -3.67
C THR A 346 -3.72 8.67 -4.69
N THR A 347 -2.71 9.44 -4.27
CA THR A 347 -1.99 10.38 -5.14
C THR A 347 -1.37 9.65 -6.33
N LEU A 348 -0.65 8.55 -6.08
CA LEU A 348 -0.01 7.78 -7.15
C LEU A 348 -1.02 7.02 -8.02
N GLN A 349 -2.12 6.51 -7.46
CA GLN A 349 -3.17 5.90 -8.28
C GLN A 349 -3.85 6.89 -9.23
N VAL A 350 -4.04 8.14 -8.81
CA VAL A 350 -4.53 9.21 -9.69
C VAL A 350 -3.51 9.49 -10.80
N VAL A 351 -2.21 9.54 -10.48
CA VAL A 351 -1.14 9.67 -11.50
C VAL A 351 -1.20 8.53 -12.52
N LEU A 352 -1.31 7.28 -12.07
CA LEU A 352 -1.37 6.11 -12.95
C LEU A 352 -2.62 6.12 -13.85
N MET A 353 -3.77 6.53 -13.32
CA MET A 353 -4.99 6.67 -14.11
C MET A 353 -4.83 7.76 -15.19
N ARG A 354 -4.23 8.91 -14.83
CA ARG A 354 -3.97 10.01 -15.76
C ARG A 354 -2.99 9.60 -16.85
N GLU A 355 -1.96 8.80 -16.53
CA GLU A 355 -0.98 8.35 -17.52
C GLU A 355 -1.62 7.51 -18.62
N HIS A 356 -2.53 6.61 -18.24
CA HIS A 356 -3.29 5.85 -19.23
C HIS A 356 -4.08 6.77 -20.18
N ASN A 357 -4.79 7.76 -19.64
CA ASN A 357 -5.58 8.70 -20.44
C ASN A 357 -4.69 9.58 -21.33
N ARG A 358 -3.51 9.99 -20.85
CA ARG A 358 -2.50 10.72 -21.64
C ARG A 358 -2.00 9.90 -22.83
N ILE A 359 -1.68 8.62 -22.60
CA ILE A 359 -1.26 7.70 -23.67
C ILE A 359 -2.41 7.47 -24.65
N ALA A 360 -3.63 7.21 -24.16
CA ALA A 360 -4.81 6.98 -24.98
C ALA A 360 -5.11 8.16 -25.91
N ASP A 361 -5.06 9.40 -25.39
CA ASP A 361 -5.28 10.61 -26.18
C ASP A 361 -4.24 10.77 -27.29
N ALA A 362 -2.96 10.51 -26.97
CA ALA A 362 -1.88 10.57 -27.96
C ALA A 362 -2.06 9.51 -29.06
N LEU A 363 -2.42 8.29 -28.68
CA LEU A 363 -2.69 7.21 -29.64
C LEU A 363 -3.92 7.50 -30.51
N ALA A 364 -4.98 8.05 -29.94
CA ALA A 364 -6.18 8.44 -30.69
C ALA A 364 -5.87 9.52 -31.74
N GLN A 365 -4.96 10.45 -31.43
CA GLN A 365 -4.51 11.48 -32.37
C GLN A 365 -3.59 10.90 -33.47
N LEU A 366 -2.67 10.02 -33.10
CA LEU A 366 -1.73 9.39 -34.04
C LEU A 366 -2.41 8.39 -34.97
N ASN A 367 -3.45 7.70 -34.48
CA ASN A 367 -4.16 6.64 -35.18
C ASN A 367 -5.69 6.89 -35.20
N PRO A 368 -6.19 7.88 -35.97
CA PRO A 368 -7.61 8.21 -36.00
C PRO A 368 -8.53 7.08 -36.51
N HIS A 369 -7.97 6.04 -37.14
CA HIS A 369 -8.68 4.85 -37.62
C HIS A 369 -8.87 3.78 -36.54
N TRP A 370 -8.16 3.85 -35.42
CA TRP A 370 -8.32 2.89 -34.33
C TRP A 370 -9.65 3.10 -33.59
N ASN A 371 -10.32 2.00 -33.27
CA ASN A 371 -11.51 2.03 -32.43
C ASN A 371 -11.13 2.16 -30.93
N ASP A 372 -12.15 2.40 -30.10
CA ASP A 372 -12.01 2.55 -28.64
C ASP A 372 -11.24 1.38 -27.98
N GLU A 373 -11.56 0.14 -28.35
CA GLU A 373 -10.95 -1.04 -27.75
C GLU A 373 -9.47 -1.16 -28.11
N THR A 374 -9.11 -0.90 -29.38
CA THR A 374 -7.70 -0.91 -29.81
C THR A 374 -6.90 0.14 -29.06
N ILE A 375 -7.42 1.37 -28.94
CA ILE A 375 -6.74 2.45 -28.20
C ILE A 375 -6.58 2.08 -26.73
N PHE A 376 -7.64 1.57 -26.08
CA PHE A 376 -7.60 1.14 -24.67
C PHE A 376 -6.52 0.07 -24.44
N GLN A 377 -6.48 -0.97 -25.28
CA GLN A 377 -5.56 -2.08 -25.11
C GLN A 377 -4.11 -1.70 -25.41
N GLU A 378 -3.84 -0.90 -26.45
CA GLU A 378 -2.47 -0.42 -26.71
C GLU A 378 -2.02 0.58 -25.62
N ALA A 379 -2.89 1.48 -25.15
CA ALA A 379 -2.55 2.37 -24.04
C ALA A 379 -2.25 1.59 -22.75
N ARG A 380 -3.09 0.60 -22.40
CA ARG A 380 -2.86 -0.32 -21.27
C ARG A 380 -1.53 -1.07 -21.43
N ARG A 381 -1.25 -1.60 -22.63
CA ARG A 381 -0.03 -2.36 -22.91
C ARG A 381 1.24 -1.51 -22.76
N ILE A 382 1.25 -0.29 -23.29
CA ILE A 382 2.37 0.65 -23.15
C ILE A 382 2.57 1.04 -21.69
N HIS A 383 1.50 1.40 -20.98
CA HIS A 383 1.56 1.81 -19.58
C HIS A 383 2.06 0.67 -18.68
N ILE A 384 1.62 -0.57 -18.90
CA ILE A 384 2.18 -1.74 -18.20
C ILE A 384 3.68 -1.87 -18.46
N ALA A 385 4.14 -1.69 -19.70
CA ALA A 385 5.56 -1.77 -20.03
C ALA A 385 6.39 -0.65 -19.38
N GLU A 386 5.87 0.57 -19.35
CA GLU A 386 6.47 1.70 -18.62
C GLU A 386 6.65 1.38 -17.14
N ILE A 387 5.58 0.90 -16.48
CA ILE A 387 5.63 0.60 -15.06
C ILE A 387 6.47 -0.64 -14.76
N GLN A 388 6.44 -1.68 -15.59
CA GLN A 388 7.36 -2.82 -15.47
C GLN A 388 8.83 -2.39 -15.59
N HIS A 389 9.15 -1.45 -16.49
CA HIS A 389 10.49 -0.91 -16.60
C HIS A 389 10.91 -0.16 -15.32
N ILE A 390 10.08 0.78 -14.85
CA ILE A 390 10.30 1.53 -13.60
C ILE A 390 10.47 0.57 -12.41
N ASN A 391 9.61 -0.45 -12.31
CA ASN A 391 9.67 -1.43 -11.24
C ASN A 391 11.00 -2.18 -11.22
N TYR A 392 11.42 -2.78 -12.34
CA TYR A 392 12.63 -3.61 -12.36
C TYR A 392 13.94 -2.82 -12.39
N TYR A 393 13.97 -1.65 -13.04
CA TYR A 393 15.22 -0.93 -13.31
C TYR A 393 15.43 0.32 -12.45
N GLU A 394 14.37 0.93 -11.89
CA GLU A 394 14.51 2.04 -10.93
C GLU A 394 14.22 1.62 -9.49
N TYR A 395 13.12 0.87 -9.26
CA TYR A 395 12.61 0.64 -7.92
C TYR A 395 13.21 -0.57 -7.21
N LEU A 396 13.07 -1.77 -7.78
CA LEU A 396 13.54 -3.01 -7.14
C LEU A 396 15.04 -3.04 -6.81
N PRO A 397 15.96 -2.42 -7.59
CA PRO A 397 17.37 -2.38 -7.23
C PRO A 397 17.63 -1.66 -5.91
N ILE A 398 16.73 -0.78 -5.46
CA ILE A 398 16.80 -0.09 -4.17
C ILE A 398 16.60 -1.08 -3.03
N LEU A 399 15.61 -1.97 -3.16
CA LEU A 399 15.21 -2.90 -2.12
C LEU A 399 16.06 -4.18 -2.12
N LEU A 400 16.29 -4.74 -3.31
CA LEU A 400 16.95 -6.04 -3.49
C LEU A 400 18.46 -5.91 -3.67
N GLY A 401 18.96 -4.71 -3.96
CA GLY A 401 20.36 -4.46 -4.32
C GLY A 401 20.64 -4.79 -5.79
N PHE A 402 21.28 -3.85 -6.47
CA PHE A 402 21.59 -3.95 -7.90
C PHE A 402 22.37 -5.23 -8.25
N GLU A 403 23.43 -5.55 -7.50
CA GLU A 403 24.25 -6.74 -7.75
C GLU A 403 23.47 -8.04 -7.59
N ASN A 404 22.58 -8.11 -6.60
CA ASN A 404 21.71 -9.27 -6.39
C ASN A 404 20.70 -9.42 -7.55
N MET A 405 20.15 -8.32 -8.06
CA MET A 405 19.24 -8.37 -9.21
C MET A 405 19.93 -8.82 -10.49
N VAL A 406 21.17 -8.37 -10.75
CA VAL A 406 21.97 -8.84 -11.89
C VAL A 406 22.31 -10.33 -11.73
N LYS A 407 22.82 -10.72 -10.55
CA LYS A 407 23.23 -12.11 -10.25
C LYS A 407 22.10 -13.11 -10.46
N ASN A 408 20.89 -12.77 -10.02
CA ASN A 408 19.73 -13.64 -10.12
C ASN A 408 18.91 -13.43 -11.41
N LYS A 409 19.43 -12.65 -12.37
CA LYS A 409 18.82 -12.41 -13.68
C LYS A 409 17.43 -11.76 -13.64
N LEU A 410 17.21 -10.88 -12.67
CA LEU A 410 16.00 -10.04 -12.64
C LEU A 410 16.13 -8.82 -13.57
N ILE A 411 17.36 -8.36 -13.79
CA ILE A 411 17.69 -7.26 -14.72
C ILE A 411 18.90 -7.61 -15.57
N TYR A 412 19.00 -6.97 -16.73
CA TYR A 412 20.07 -7.15 -17.71
C TYR A 412 20.65 -5.79 -18.13
N PRO A 413 21.51 -5.18 -17.29
CA PRO A 413 22.08 -3.86 -17.59
C PRO A 413 22.81 -3.86 -18.93
N GLY A 414 22.49 -2.88 -19.78
CA GLY A 414 23.08 -2.77 -21.12
C GLY A 414 22.58 -3.80 -22.13
N ALA A 415 21.50 -4.54 -21.85
CA ALA A 415 20.90 -5.43 -22.84
C ALA A 415 20.47 -4.67 -24.10
N HIS A 416 20.78 -5.26 -25.26
CA HIS A 416 20.35 -4.78 -26.57
C HIS A 416 19.30 -5.74 -27.14
N GLY A 417 18.20 -5.21 -27.67
CA GLY A 417 17.10 -6.04 -28.16
C GLY A 417 16.36 -6.78 -27.04
N TYR A 418 15.76 -7.92 -27.38
CA TYR A 418 14.93 -8.72 -26.47
C TYR A 418 15.75 -9.55 -25.48
N VAL A 419 15.20 -9.80 -24.29
CA VAL A 419 15.81 -10.69 -23.29
C VAL A 419 15.36 -12.14 -23.50
N ASN A 420 14.08 -12.35 -23.86
CA ASN A 420 13.49 -13.67 -24.17
C ASN A 420 13.69 -14.72 -23.06
N ASP A 421 13.51 -14.33 -21.81
CA ASP A 421 13.69 -15.19 -20.63
C ASP A 421 12.38 -15.81 -20.12
N TYR A 422 11.25 -15.63 -20.81
CA TYR A 422 9.98 -16.27 -20.46
C TYR A 422 10.12 -17.80 -20.40
N ASN A 423 9.67 -18.40 -19.29
CA ASN A 423 9.66 -19.84 -19.08
C ASN A 423 8.25 -20.31 -18.65
N PRO A 424 7.53 -21.06 -19.50
CA PRO A 424 6.19 -21.56 -19.15
C PRO A 424 6.18 -22.59 -18.02
N GLY A 425 7.34 -23.09 -17.58
CA GLY A 425 7.48 -23.97 -16.41
C GLY A 425 7.59 -23.22 -15.07
N VAL A 426 7.67 -21.89 -15.07
CA VAL A 426 7.74 -21.08 -13.85
C VAL A 426 6.33 -20.64 -13.45
N ASP A 427 5.93 -21.00 -12.22
CA ASP A 427 4.66 -20.60 -11.64
C ASP A 427 4.76 -19.16 -11.10
N PRO A 428 4.00 -18.19 -11.69
CA PRO A 428 4.03 -16.79 -11.31
C PRO A 428 3.25 -16.48 -10.03
N SER A 429 2.53 -17.45 -9.45
CA SER A 429 1.70 -17.25 -8.26
C SER A 429 2.50 -16.57 -7.14
N ILE A 430 1.87 -15.59 -6.48
CA ILE A 430 2.52 -14.87 -5.38
C ILE A 430 2.74 -15.82 -4.21
N LEU A 431 3.94 -15.77 -3.64
CA LEU A 431 4.33 -16.53 -2.48
C LEU A 431 3.70 -15.95 -1.21
N ASN A 432 3.15 -16.81 -0.37
CA ASN A 432 2.52 -16.41 0.88
C ASN A 432 3.55 -15.74 1.82
N GLU A 433 4.78 -16.26 1.86
CA GLU A 433 5.90 -15.67 2.60
C GLU A 433 6.28 -14.28 2.06
N HIS A 434 6.11 -14.02 0.76
CA HIS A 434 6.38 -12.70 0.18
C HIS A 434 5.34 -11.69 0.65
N THR A 435 4.04 -11.96 0.42
CA THR A 435 2.97 -10.99 0.67
C THR A 435 2.63 -10.81 2.16
N THR A 436 2.87 -11.82 2.99
CA THR A 436 2.46 -11.84 4.40
C THR A 436 3.61 -11.55 5.36
N ALA A 437 4.86 -11.77 4.93
CA ALA A 437 6.05 -11.52 5.76
C ALA A 437 7.04 -10.57 5.09
N ALA A 438 7.76 -11.03 4.05
CA ALA A 438 8.97 -10.37 3.60
C ALA A 438 8.73 -8.95 3.05
N PHE A 439 7.70 -8.76 2.22
CA PHE A 439 7.42 -7.46 1.63
C PHE A 439 6.74 -6.49 2.60
N ARG A 440 6.19 -6.99 3.71
CA ARG A 440 5.66 -6.18 4.82
C ARG A 440 6.74 -5.66 5.76
N HIS A 441 7.97 -6.12 5.64
CA HIS A 441 9.14 -5.52 6.31
C HIS A 441 9.22 -4.01 6.02
N PHE A 442 8.86 -3.62 4.81
CA PHE A 442 8.90 -2.23 4.36
C PHE A 442 7.81 -1.33 4.94
N HIS A 443 6.94 -1.86 5.81
CA HIS A 443 6.12 -1.02 6.69
C HIS A 443 6.97 -0.18 7.66
N SER A 444 8.22 -0.60 7.95
CA SER A 444 9.20 0.22 8.70
C SER A 444 9.56 1.54 8.00
N LEU A 445 9.39 1.63 6.68
CA LEU A 445 9.74 2.82 5.90
C LEU A 445 8.69 3.93 6.00
N ILE A 446 7.51 3.63 6.56
CA ILE A 446 6.34 4.52 6.58
C ILE A 446 6.58 5.71 7.49
N ARG A 447 6.32 6.92 6.97
CA ARG A 447 6.35 8.17 7.73
C ARG A 447 4.94 8.56 8.15
N GLY A 448 4.73 8.81 9.44
CA GLY A 448 3.43 9.19 9.97
C GLY A 448 2.92 10.59 9.59
N TYR A 449 3.84 11.50 9.24
CA TYR A 449 3.52 12.87 8.83
C TYR A 449 3.89 13.10 7.38
N LEU A 450 2.93 13.58 6.59
CA LEU A 450 3.08 13.85 5.17
C LEU A 450 3.33 15.34 4.96
N LYS A 451 4.51 15.71 4.47
CA LYS A 451 4.85 17.11 4.20
C LYS A 451 4.19 17.58 2.92
N LEU A 452 3.51 18.72 3.01
CA LEU A 452 3.09 19.50 1.86
C LEU A 452 4.30 20.34 1.44
N ILE A 453 4.87 20.02 0.28
CA ILE A 453 6.04 20.70 -0.27
C ILE A 453 5.57 21.78 -1.25
N SER A 454 6.36 22.83 -1.51
CA SER A 454 6.13 23.84 -2.56
C SER A 454 6.96 23.56 -3.82
N GLU A 455 6.73 24.30 -4.93
CA GLU A 455 7.55 24.12 -6.14
C GLU A 455 9.04 24.36 -5.88
N SER A 456 9.37 25.32 -5.01
CA SER A 456 10.73 25.61 -4.51
C SER A 456 11.28 24.58 -3.52
N ARG A 457 10.63 23.41 -3.38
CA ARG A 457 10.99 22.31 -2.47
C ARG A 457 11.07 22.69 -0.99
N ARG A 458 10.28 23.68 -0.57
CA ARG A 458 10.12 24.05 0.84
C ARG A 458 8.88 23.39 1.43
N ALA A 459 8.99 22.90 2.66
CA ALA A 459 7.81 22.47 3.40
C ALA A 459 6.95 23.68 3.78
N ILE A 460 5.68 23.66 3.39
CA ILE A 460 4.69 24.70 3.66
C ILE A 460 3.60 24.23 4.64
N GLY A 461 3.59 22.93 4.95
CA GLY A 461 2.69 22.33 5.92
C GLY A 461 2.98 20.85 6.07
N ALA A 462 2.26 20.21 6.98
CA ALA A 462 2.24 18.76 7.10
C ALA A 462 0.86 18.30 7.57
N VAL A 463 0.47 17.10 7.18
CA VAL A 463 -0.73 16.43 7.69
C VAL A 463 -0.33 15.13 8.38
N ARG A 464 -1.13 14.74 9.37
CA ARG A 464 -0.98 13.46 10.05
C ARG A 464 -1.69 12.38 9.23
N MET A 465 -0.99 11.29 8.91
CA MET A 465 -1.53 10.23 8.06
C MET A 465 -2.81 9.63 8.64
N SER A 466 -2.86 9.39 9.96
CA SER A 466 -4.01 8.77 10.61
C SER A 466 -5.30 9.60 10.62
N ASP A 467 -5.23 10.90 10.29
CA ASP A 467 -6.41 11.76 10.14
C ASP A 467 -7.01 11.69 8.72
N TRP A 468 -6.32 11.04 7.77
CA TRP A 468 -6.67 10.97 6.36
C TRP A 468 -6.72 9.56 5.78
N PHE A 469 -6.61 8.53 6.61
CA PHE A 469 -6.96 7.17 6.16
C PHE A 469 -8.40 7.17 5.64
N THR A 470 -8.65 6.50 4.51
CA THR A 470 -9.99 6.34 3.91
C THR A 470 -10.73 7.65 3.62
N ARG A 471 -10.00 8.75 3.42
CA ARG A 471 -10.56 10.09 3.20
C ARG A 471 -9.76 10.88 2.15
N PRO A 472 -10.02 10.68 0.85
CA PRO A 472 -9.20 11.28 -0.21
C PRO A 472 -9.47 12.78 -0.42
N GLN A 473 -10.46 13.37 0.27
CA GLN A 473 -10.79 14.80 0.18
C GLN A 473 -9.59 15.73 0.25
N LEU A 474 -8.53 15.36 0.99
CA LEU A 474 -7.28 16.12 1.06
C LEU A 474 -6.72 16.48 -0.31
N LEU A 475 -6.76 15.56 -1.28
CA LEU A 475 -6.12 15.75 -2.59
C LEU A 475 -6.76 16.88 -3.39
N GLU A 476 -8.04 17.15 -3.16
CA GLU A 476 -8.82 18.18 -3.87
C GLU A 476 -8.80 19.54 -3.15
N LEU A 477 -8.12 19.65 -1.99
CA LEU A 477 -7.99 20.93 -1.28
C LEU A 477 -6.84 21.76 -1.85
N ASP A 478 -7.17 22.96 -2.33
CA ASP A 478 -6.22 23.93 -2.89
C ASP A 478 -5.26 23.30 -3.92
N ASN A 479 -3.97 23.21 -3.59
CA ASN A 479 -2.96 22.54 -4.41
C ASN A 479 -2.31 21.34 -3.72
N ALA A 480 -3.04 20.71 -2.79
CA ALA A 480 -2.53 19.61 -1.98
C ALA A 480 -2.03 18.43 -2.81
N PHE A 481 -2.68 18.08 -3.94
CA PHE A 481 -2.22 17.04 -4.85
C PHE A 481 -0.75 17.22 -5.27
N ASP A 482 -0.40 18.34 -5.89
CA ASP A 482 0.98 18.64 -6.27
C ASP A 482 1.92 18.77 -5.07
N HIS A 483 1.43 19.29 -3.95
CA HIS A 483 2.21 19.35 -2.71
C HIS A 483 2.60 17.96 -2.20
N LEU A 484 1.70 16.99 -2.31
CA LEU A 484 1.92 15.60 -1.94
C LEU A 484 2.80 14.88 -2.97
N VAL A 485 2.63 15.13 -4.27
CA VAL A 485 3.54 14.57 -5.29
C VAL A 485 4.98 15.06 -5.07
N ARG A 486 5.17 16.35 -4.82
CA ARG A 486 6.50 16.88 -4.46
C ARG A 486 6.96 16.39 -3.09
N GLY A 487 6.03 16.13 -2.17
CA GLY A 487 6.28 15.46 -0.90
C GLY A 487 6.90 14.08 -1.09
N LEU A 488 6.31 13.25 -1.95
CA LEU A 488 6.82 11.91 -2.28
C LEU A 488 8.27 11.95 -2.73
N THR A 489 8.68 12.94 -3.54
CA THR A 489 10.03 13.01 -4.11
C THR A 489 11.02 13.88 -3.33
N THR A 490 10.60 14.53 -2.24
CA THR A 490 11.47 15.43 -1.44
C THR A 490 11.56 15.01 0.03
N GLN A 491 10.49 14.46 0.59
CA GLN A 491 10.51 13.93 1.94
C GLN A 491 11.29 12.60 1.96
N PRO A 492 12.18 12.35 2.91
CA PRO A 492 12.77 11.03 3.10
C PRO A 492 11.77 10.04 3.70
N GLN A 493 11.92 8.77 3.34
CA GLN A 493 11.29 7.66 4.05
C GLN A 493 11.97 7.42 5.41
N ASP A 494 11.36 6.59 6.26
CA ASP A 494 12.08 6.01 7.39
C ASP A 494 13.04 4.92 6.93
N PHE A 495 14.00 4.60 7.80
CA PHE A 495 15.05 3.65 7.53
C PHE A 495 14.52 2.21 7.59
N SER A 496 15.10 1.33 6.77
CA SER A 496 14.74 -0.09 6.81
C SER A 496 15.38 -0.78 7.99
N ASP A 497 14.66 -0.84 9.11
CA ASP A 497 15.10 -1.48 10.35
C ASP A 497 13.91 -2.07 11.13
N GLN A 498 14.09 -2.24 12.44
CA GLN A 498 13.06 -2.77 13.35
C GLN A 498 12.04 -1.72 13.80
N SER A 499 12.21 -0.45 13.47
CA SER A 499 11.42 0.63 14.03
C SER A 499 10.22 0.97 13.16
N PHE A 500 9.12 1.36 13.82
CA PHE A 500 7.83 1.60 13.17
C PHE A 500 7.20 2.86 13.75
N ASP A 501 6.76 3.77 12.88
CA ASP A 501 6.10 5.01 13.27
C ASP A 501 4.78 4.72 14.03
N SER A 502 4.53 5.44 15.13
CA SER A 502 3.32 5.25 15.93
C SER A 502 2.01 5.50 15.17
N GLU A 503 2.03 6.23 14.05
CA GLU A 503 0.86 6.41 13.18
C GLU A 503 0.29 5.09 12.66
N ILE A 504 1.12 4.04 12.54
CA ILE A 504 0.68 2.71 12.10
C ILE A 504 0.71 1.66 13.21
N THR A 505 1.36 1.89 14.36
CA THR A 505 1.38 0.94 15.49
C THR A 505 0.46 1.33 16.65
N GLN A 506 -0.04 2.57 16.67
CA GLN A 506 -0.95 3.08 17.71
C GLN A 506 -2.20 3.78 17.14
N PHE A 507 -2.15 4.25 15.89
CA PHE A 507 -3.21 5.07 15.29
C PHE A 507 -3.77 4.52 13.97
N LEU A 508 -3.41 3.28 13.61
CA LEU A 508 -3.88 2.64 12.37
C LEU A 508 -5.41 2.60 12.35
N PHE A 509 -6.03 3.21 11.34
CA PHE A 509 -7.49 3.28 11.21
C PHE A 509 -8.21 3.68 12.51
N LYS A 510 -7.64 4.64 13.27
CA LYS A 510 -8.25 5.12 14.52
C LYS A 510 -9.65 5.71 14.35
N ARG A 511 -10.03 6.14 13.15
CA ARG A 511 -11.29 6.85 12.87
C ARG A 511 -11.45 8.03 13.84
N ASN A 512 -12.57 8.09 14.55
CA ASN A 512 -12.87 9.09 15.57
C ASN A 512 -12.39 8.70 16.98
N ASN A 513 -11.75 7.54 17.14
CA ASN A 513 -11.21 7.10 18.42
C ASN A 513 -9.84 7.77 18.71
N THR A 514 -9.46 7.79 19.99
CA THR A 514 -8.17 8.34 20.43
C THR A 514 -6.98 7.52 19.92
N PHE A 515 -7.13 6.20 19.84
CA PHE A 515 -6.14 5.24 19.34
C PHE A 515 -6.82 4.30 18.34
N GLY A 516 -6.00 3.68 17.50
CA GLY A 516 -6.42 2.73 16.49
C GLY A 516 -5.86 1.34 16.75
N GLY A 517 -5.64 0.61 15.66
CA GLY A 517 -4.94 -0.67 15.68
C GLY A 517 -3.42 -0.54 15.64
N ASP A 518 -2.79 -1.72 15.56
CA ASP A 518 -1.36 -1.90 15.43
C ASP A 518 -1.06 -2.75 14.19
N LEU A 519 -0.51 -2.13 13.14
CA LEU A 519 -0.19 -2.80 11.89
C LEU A 519 0.84 -3.91 12.09
N ARG A 520 1.83 -3.69 12.97
CA ARG A 520 2.88 -4.67 13.21
C ARG A 520 2.35 -5.89 13.96
N ALA A 521 1.51 -5.68 14.97
CA ALA A 521 0.82 -6.77 15.64
C ALA A 521 -0.10 -7.54 14.66
N ARG A 522 -0.77 -6.82 13.74
CA ARG A 522 -1.60 -7.41 12.69
C ARG A 522 -0.77 -8.25 11.71
N ASP A 523 0.41 -7.81 11.30
CA ASP A 523 1.31 -8.55 10.42
C ASP A 523 1.77 -9.87 11.07
N ILE A 524 2.17 -9.84 12.34
CA ILE A 524 2.56 -11.03 13.09
C ILE A 524 1.38 -12.00 13.21
N GLN A 525 0.20 -11.49 13.59
CA GLN A 525 -1.02 -12.31 13.69
C GLN A 525 -1.43 -12.89 12.33
N ARG A 526 -1.28 -12.13 11.24
CA ARG A 526 -1.56 -12.57 9.88
C ARG A 526 -0.58 -13.64 9.40
N GLY A 527 0.70 -13.57 9.79
CA GLY A 527 1.66 -14.65 9.54
C GLY A 527 1.22 -15.98 10.16
N ARG A 528 0.69 -15.95 11.39
CA ARG A 528 0.15 -17.14 12.07
C ARG A 528 -1.16 -17.62 11.44
N ASP A 529 -2.05 -16.69 11.06
CA ASP A 529 -3.30 -16.99 10.36
C ASP A 529 -3.06 -17.67 9.00
N HIS A 530 -2.02 -17.26 8.29
CA HIS A 530 -1.62 -17.83 7.00
C HIS A 530 -0.80 -19.12 7.12
N GLY A 531 -0.59 -19.61 8.35
CA GLY A 531 0.21 -20.80 8.63
C GLY A 531 1.62 -20.70 8.05
N LEU A 532 2.23 -19.52 8.08
CA LEU A 532 3.61 -19.36 7.63
C LEU A 532 4.55 -20.24 8.47
N ALA A 533 5.52 -20.87 7.80
CA ALA A 533 6.55 -21.63 8.49
C ALA A 533 7.31 -20.75 9.49
N SER A 534 7.94 -21.38 10.49
CA SER A 534 8.84 -20.66 11.38
C SER A 534 10.01 -20.05 10.61
N TYR A 535 10.62 -19.04 11.21
CA TYR A 535 11.80 -18.38 10.66
C TYR A 535 12.91 -19.37 10.26
N ILE A 536 13.20 -20.35 11.12
CA ILE A 536 14.25 -21.36 10.89
C ILE A 536 13.91 -22.27 9.71
N THR A 537 12.66 -22.74 9.65
CA THR A 537 12.18 -23.60 8.57
C THR A 537 12.28 -22.88 7.22
N THR A 538 11.92 -21.59 7.21
CA THR A 538 11.99 -20.76 6.01
C THR A 538 13.44 -20.51 5.57
N ARG A 539 14.35 -20.26 6.51
CA ARG A 539 15.80 -20.16 6.21
C ARG A 539 16.34 -21.41 5.57
N ALA A 540 15.98 -22.58 6.09
CA ALA A 540 16.38 -23.86 5.51
C ALA A 540 15.84 -24.02 4.08
N ALA A 541 14.59 -23.63 3.82
CA ALA A 541 13.99 -23.64 2.48
C ALA A 541 14.71 -22.70 1.50
N CYS A 542 15.24 -21.58 2.00
CA CYS A 542 16.10 -20.65 1.25
C CYS A 542 17.56 -21.12 1.08
N GLY A 543 17.93 -22.30 1.60
CA GLY A 543 19.31 -22.79 1.59
C GLY A 543 20.26 -21.99 2.50
N LEU A 544 19.72 -21.20 3.43
CA LEU A 544 20.48 -20.41 4.40
C LEU A 544 20.79 -21.23 5.67
N PRO A 545 21.82 -20.85 6.45
CA PRO A 545 22.10 -21.48 7.73
C PRO A 545 20.88 -21.40 8.66
N ALA A 546 20.39 -22.57 9.10
CA ALA A 546 19.26 -22.70 10.02
C ALA A 546 19.78 -22.76 11.47
N PRO A 547 19.57 -21.71 12.29
CA PRO A 547 20.08 -21.67 13.66
C PRO A 547 19.43 -22.78 14.50
N LYS A 548 20.16 -23.39 15.43
CA LYS A 548 19.64 -24.42 16.36
C LYS A 548 19.41 -23.86 17.75
N THR A 549 20.15 -22.83 18.11
CA THR A 549 20.04 -22.09 19.36
C THR A 549 19.81 -20.60 19.08
N PHE A 550 19.35 -19.84 20.08
CA PHE A 550 19.26 -18.39 19.95
C PHE A 550 20.63 -17.74 19.72
N ALA A 551 21.70 -18.30 20.28
CA ALA A 551 23.06 -17.80 20.09
C ALA A 551 23.50 -17.89 18.61
N ASP A 552 23.05 -18.91 17.88
CA ASP A 552 23.35 -19.06 16.44
C ASP A 552 22.72 -17.94 15.59
N MET A 553 21.80 -17.14 16.15
CA MET A 553 21.19 -16.00 15.46
C MET A 553 22.06 -14.74 15.49
N LEU A 554 23.11 -14.69 16.33
CA LEU A 554 23.96 -13.51 16.48
C LEU A 554 24.72 -13.14 15.20
N ASP A 555 24.86 -14.07 14.26
CA ASP A 555 25.49 -13.84 12.96
C ASP A 555 24.69 -12.88 12.08
N PHE A 556 23.38 -12.75 12.31
CA PHE A 556 22.50 -11.91 11.48
C PHE A 556 21.51 -11.05 12.27
N ILE A 557 21.27 -11.28 13.55
CA ILE A 557 20.43 -10.45 14.43
C ILE A 557 21.31 -9.81 15.53
N SER A 558 20.94 -8.63 16.04
CA SER A 558 21.67 -7.95 17.12
C SER A 558 21.61 -8.72 18.44
N GLN A 559 22.58 -8.50 19.32
CA GLN A 559 22.65 -9.17 20.62
C GLN A 559 21.42 -8.84 21.49
N GLU A 560 20.98 -7.59 21.47
CA GLU A 560 19.81 -7.11 22.21
C GLU A 560 18.54 -7.82 21.75
N ASN A 561 18.36 -7.96 20.43
CA ASN A 561 17.20 -8.63 19.87
C ASN A 561 17.23 -10.15 20.08
N VAL A 562 18.40 -10.78 20.00
CA VAL A 562 18.53 -12.21 20.34
C VAL A 562 18.16 -12.45 21.80
N ALA A 563 18.60 -11.59 22.72
CA ALA A 563 18.22 -11.69 24.13
C ALA A 563 16.71 -11.49 24.35
N ALA A 564 16.10 -10.52 23.65
CA ALA A 564 14.65 -10.31 23.70
C ALA A 564 13.87 -11.52 23.14
N LEU A 565 14.29 -12.07 22.00
CA LEU A 565 13.70 -13.27 21.41
C LEU A 565 13.80 -14.47 22.36
N GLN A 566 14.94 -14.66 23.02
CA GLN A 566 15.14 -15.74 23.99
C GLN A 566 14.24 -15.59 25.23
N ASN A 567 13.91 -14.37 25.64
CA ASN A 567 13.00 -14.10 26.74
C ASN A 567 11.53 -14.31 26.34
N LEU A 568 11.18 -14.02 25.09
CA LEU A 568 9.82 -14.07 24.58
C LEU A 568 9.43 -15.47 24.10
N TYR A 569 10.28 -16.14 23.32
CA TYR A 569 10.01 -17.45 22.73
C TYR A 569 10.62 -18.58 23.54
N ALA A 570 9.89 -19.68 23.68
CA ALA A 570 10.39 -20.86 24.39
C ALA A 570 11.55 -21.55 23.66
N THR A 571 11.51 -21.58 22.32
CA THR A 571 12.54 -22.19 21.48
C THR A 571 12.77 -21.37 20.21
N PRO A 572 13.96 -21.45 19.59
CA PRO A 572 14.21 -20.84 18.28
C PRO A 572 13.24 -21.32 17.18
N GLU A 573 12.76 -22.57 17.25
CA GLU A 573 11.83 -23.15 16.28
C GLU A 573 10.45 -22.50 16.29
N ASP A 574 10.10 -21.80 17.37
CA ASP A 574 8.82 -21.13 17.55
C ASP A 574 8.79 -19.70 16.98
N VAL A 575 9.95 -19.15 16.59
CA VAL A 575 10.04 -17.75 16.19
C VAL A 575 9.33 -17.52 14.86
N ASP A 576 8.34 -16.63 14.88
CA ASP A 576 7.57 -16.24 13.69
C ASP A 576 8.50 -15.69 12.60
N LEU A 577 8.30 -16.11 11.33
CA LEU A 577 9.04 -15.60 10.17
C LEU A 577 8.96 -14.07 10.09
N VAL A 578 7.76 -13.53 10.28
CA VAL A 578 7.47 -12.09 10.28
C VAL A 578 8.38 -11.37 11.29
N VAL A 579 8.59 -11.96 12.47
CA VAL A 579 9.36 -11.33 13.56
C VAL A 579 10.85 -11.38 13.29
N ALA A 580 11.46 -12.56 13.22
CA ALA A 580 12.92 -12.65 13.12
C ALA A 580 13.44 -12.19 11.76
N GLY A 581 12.69 -12.36 10.67
CA GLY A 581 13.08 -11.83 9.37
C GLY A 581 13.23 -10.30 9.36
N SER A 582 12.39 -9.58 10.13
CA SER A 582 12.49 -8.12 10.29
C SER A 582 13.62 -7.66 11.21
N LEU A 583 14.19 -8.56 12.01
CA LEU A 583 15.28 -8.24 12.95
C LEU A 583 16.67 -8.55 12.37
N GLU A 584 16.72 -9.15 11.18
CA GLU A 584 17.97 -9.39 10.48
C GLU A 584 18.62 -8.08 10.05
N ARG A 585 19.94 -8.02 10.16
CA ARG A 585 20.74 -6.96 9.56
C ARG A 585 20.58 -7.01 8.04
N ASN A 586 20.34 -5.85 7.43
CA ASN A 586 20.23 -5.73 5.99
C ASN A 586 21.51 -6.20 5.29
N VAL A 587 21.34 -6.89 4.17
CA VAL A 587 22.45 -7.21 3.27
C VAL A 587 22.97 -5.91 2.66
N PRO A 588 24.30 -5.68 2.60
CA PRO A 588 24.86 -4.46 2.02
C PRO A 588 24.30 -4.18 0.61
N GLY A 589 23.80 -2.96 0.40
CA GLY A 589 23.19 -2.54 -0.86
C GLY A 589 21.72 -2.92 -1.04
N ALA A 590 21.12 -3.67 -0.11
CA ALA A 590 19.70 -4.01 -0.07
C ALA A 590 19.04 -3.41 1.19
N GLN A 591 17.70 -3.39 1.21
CA GLN A 591 16.89 -2.97 2.37
C GLN A 591 16.25 -4.17 3.09
N ALA A 592 16.84 -5.35 2.99
CA ALA A 592 16.33 -6.53 3.66
C ALA A 592 17.47 -7.43 4.14
N GLY A 593 17.22 -8.15 5.23
CA GLY A 593 18.08 -9.25 5.67
C GLY A 593 18.07 -10.43 4.70
N PRO A 594 19.02 -11.37 4.84
CA PRO A 594 19.20 -12.48 3.90
C PRO A 594 17.94 -13.35 3.69
N THR A 595 17.12 -13.58 4.72
CA THR A 595 15.92 -14.42 4.60
C THR A 595 14.86 -13.74 3.75
N PHE A 596 14.54 -12.48 4.05
CA PHE A 596 13.58 -11.71 3.28
C PHE A 596 14.11 -11.41 1.87
N LEU A 597 15.41 -11.16 1.71
CA LEU A 597 16.02 -10.97 0.40
C LEU A 597 15.86 -12.22 -0.48
N CYS A 598 16.05 -13.43 0.06
CA CYS A 598 15.78 -14.68 -0.66
C CYS A 598 14.33 -14.74 -1.17
N ILE A 599 13.36 -14.56 -0.27
CA ILE A 599 11.92 -14.65 -0.59
C ILE A 599 11.52 -13.62 -1.65
N ILE A 600 11.97 -12.37 -1.50
CA ILE A 600 11.62 -11.28 -2.40
C ILE A 600 12.29 -11.46 -3.77
N THR A 601 13.54 -11.91 -3.80
CA THR A 601 14.27 -12.20 -5.04
C THR A 601 13.57 -13.31 -5.83
N GLU A 602 13.18 -14.40 -5.16
CA GLU A 602 12.45 -15.50 -5.78
C GLU A 602 11.09 -15.03 -6.33
N GLN A 603 10.35 -14.21 -5.58
CA GLN A 603 9.07 -13.69 -6.06
C GLN A 603 9.23 -12.87 -7.34
N PHE A 604 10.14 -11.89 -7.36
CA PHE A 604 10.27 -11.02 -8.53
C PHE A 604 10.92 -11.72 -9.72
N TYR A 605 11.70 -12.79 -9.49
CA TYR A 605 12.08 -13.71 -10.56
C TYR A 605 10.84 -14.38 -11.17
N ARG A 606 9.95 -14.96 -10.35
CA ARG A 606 8.71 -15.61 -10.81
C ARG A 606 7.79 -14.67 -11.58
N THR A 607 7.56 -13.47 -11.06
CA THR A 607 6.67 -12.48 -11.68
C THR A 607 7.19 -12.00 -13.04
N ARG A 608 8.51 -11.97 -13.25
CA ARG A 608 9.12 -11.65 -14.55
C ARG A 608 9.11 -12.85 -15.49
N VAL A 609 9.74 -13.94 -15.07
CA VAL A 609 10.05 -15.09 -15.92
C VAL A 609 8.81 -15.92 -16.23
N GLY A 610 7.83 -15.95 -15.33
CA GLY A 610 6.53 -16.59 -15.54
C GLY A 610 5.54 -15.74 -16.34
N ASP A 611 5.88 -14.51 -16.73
CA ASP A 611 4.99 -13.60 -17.46
C ASP A 611 5.28 -13.60 -18.96
N ARG A 612 4.40 -14.25 -19.74
CA ARG A 612 4.50 -14.33 -21.21
C ARG A 612 4.52 -12.95 -21.87
N TYR A 613 3.86 -11.97 -21.25
CA TYR A 613 3.70 -10.63 -21.80
C TYR A 613 4.70 -9.62 -21.20
N PHE A 614 5.69 -10.07 -20.43
CA PHE A 614 6.71 -9.19 -19.87
C PHE A 614 7.37 -8.36 -20.97
N TYR A 615 7.51 -7.04 -20.77
CA TYR A 615 7.75 -6.11 -21.89
C TYR A 615 9.03 -6.36 -22.70
N GLU A 616 10.02 -7.06 -22.13
CA GLU A 616 11.28 -7.42 -22.80
C GLU A 616 11.21 -8.74 -23.59
N ASN A 617 10.07 -9.43 -23.60
CA ASN A 617 9.87 -10.66 -24.35
C ASN A 617 9.53 -10.37 -25.82
N GLY A 618 10.38 -10.87 -26.71
CA GLY A 618 10.23 -10.81 -28.16
C GLY A 618 10.13 -12.17 -28.84
N ALA A 619 9.96 -13.26 -28.08
CA ALA A 619 9.89 -14.61 -28.64
C ALA A 619 8.61 -14.86 -29.47
N ASP A 620 7.52 -14.16 -29.15
CA ASP A 620 6.27 -14.19 -29.90
C ASP A 620 6.05 -12.81 -30.57
N PRO A 621 6.17 -12.72 -31.91
CA PRO A 621 6.03 -11.45 -32.64
C PRO A 621 4.66 -10.78 -32.49
N ASP A 622 3.61 -11.53 -32.18
CA ASP A 622 2.25 -10.99 -32.06
C ASP A 622 2.07 -10.18 -30.76
N ILE A 623 2.88 -10.45 -29.73
CA ILE A 623 2.86 -9.77 -28.43
C ILE A 623 4.06 -8.83 -28.23
N ALA A 624 5.13 -9.00 -28.99
CA ALA A 624 6.38 -8.26 -28.83
C ALA A 624 6.20 -6.77 -29.16
N PHE A 625 6.85 -5.90 -28.38
CA PHE A 625 7.12 -4.55 -28.88
C PHE A 625 8.16 -4.63 -30.00
N THR A 626 8.08 -3.74 -30.99
CA THR A 626 9.17 -3.63 -31.97
C THR A 626 10.47 -3.20 -31.28
N PRO A 627 11.66 -3.48 -31.85
CA PRO A 627 12.92 -3.09 -31.21
C PRO A 627 13.01 -1.59 -30.90
N SER A 628 12.48 -0.73 -31.77
CA SER A 628 12.43 0.72 -31.55
C SER A 628 11.48 1.11 -30.41
N GLN A 629 10.30 0.47 -30.32
CA GLN A 629 9.36 0.68 -29.23
C GLN A 629 9.98 0.26 -27.88
N LEU A 630 10.63 -0.91 -27.84
CA LEU A 630 11.32 -1.40 -26.64
C LEU A 630 12.45 -0.47 -26.20
N ASP A 631 13.27 0.00 -27.14
CA ASP A 631 14.35 0.96 -26.85
C ASP A 631 13.79 2.32 -26.36
N SER A 632 12.65 2.74 -26.88
CA SER A 632 11.95 3.95 -26.44
C SER A 632 11.45 3.82 -25.00
N ILE A 633 10.83 2.68 -24.65
CA ILE A 633 10.41 2.38 -23.27
C ILE A 633 11.61 2.43 -22.31
N ARG A 634 12.70 1.72 -22.63
CA ARG A 634 13.90 1.66 -21.76
C ARG A 634 14.60 3.02 -21.55
N LYS A 635 14.44 3.97 -22.47
CA LYS A 635 15.07 5.30 -22.39
C LYS A 635 14.15 6.35 -21.81
N GLY A 636 12.84 6.19 -22.00
CA GLY A 636 11.83 7.19 -21.69
C GLY A 636 11.03 6.94 -20.42
N ALA A 637 10.84 5.68 -20.02
CA ALA A 637 10.11 5.32 -18.81
C ALA A 637 10.95 5.68 -17.58
N SER A 638 10.45 6.62 -16.76
CA SER A 638 11.07 6.97 -15.48
C SER A 638 10.01 7.49 -14.50
N MET A 639 10.23 7.25 -13.21
CA MET A 639 9.34 7.79 -12.18
C MET A 639 9.26 9.33 -12.24
N ALA A 640 10.38 9.99 -12.56
CA ALA A 640 10.42 11.44 -12.70
C ALA A 640 9.51 11.94 -13.83
N ARG A 641 9.56 11.28 -14.99
CA ARG A 641 8.73 11.62 -16.14
C ARG A 641 7.24 11.36 -15.88
N LEU A 642 6.92 10.18 -15.31
CA LEU A 642 5.56 9.80 -14.94
C LEU A 642 4.90 10.86 -14.05
N LEU A 643 5.61 11.34 -13.01
CA LEU A 643 5.08 12.36 -12.10
C LEU A 643 4.98 13.74 -12.77
N CYS A 644 5.93 14.12 -13.63
CA CYS A 644 5.89 15.39 -14.37
C CYS A 644 4.70 15.46 -15.33
N ASP A 645 4.43 14.38 -16.07
CA ASP A 645 3.40 14.38 -17.12
C ASP A 645 1.96 14.34 -16.58
N ASN A 646 1.79 13.92 -15.32
CA ASN A 646 0.47 13.61 -14.75
C ASN A 646 0.10 14.45 -13.51
N SER A 647 0.94 15.43 -13.17
CA SER A 647 0.66 16.41 -12.11
C SER A 647 0.21 17.75 -12.67
N ASP A 648 -0.46 18.58 -11.87
CA ASP A 648 -1.12 19.78 -12.39
C ASP A 648 -0.15 20.97 -12.52
N GLY A 649 0.88 21.04 -11.68
CA GLY A 649 1.73 22.23 -11.53
C GLY A 649 3.19 21.93 -11.18
N ILE A 650 3.69 20.75 -11.55
CA ILE A 650 5.11 20.39 -11.36
C ILE A 650 5.91 20.82 -12.58
N GLN A 651 6.90 21.69 -12.39
CA GLN A 651 7.70 22.25 -13.48
C GLN A 651 9.10 21.66 -13.56
N SER A 652 9.58 21.13 -12.44
CA SER A 652 10.90 20.54 -12.31
C SER A 652 10.85 19.26 -11.48
N MET A 653 11.75 18.32 -11.75
CA MET A 653 11.91 17.08 -10.98
C MET A 653 13.36 16.61 -11.10
N GLN A 654 13.86 15.91 -10.08
CA GLN A 654 15.14 15.23 -10.18
C GLN A 654 15.01 13.97 -11.05
N PRO A 655 16.00 13.61 -11.89
CA PRO A 655 15.90 12.46 -12.78
C PRO A 655 15.64 11.13 -12.06
N ARG A 656 16.21 10.92 -10.86
CA ARG A 656 15.97 9.74 -10.03
C ARG A 656 15.01 10.10 -8.90
N ALA A 657 13.70 10.03 -9.17
CA ALA A 657 12.65 10.50 -8.25
C ALA A 657 12.49 9.67 -6.95
N PHE A 658 13.02 8.44 -6.92
CA PHE A 658 13.15 7.64 -5.71
C PHE A 658 14.32 8.07 -4.81
N GLN A 659 15.27 8.84 -5.34
CA GLN A 659 16.46 9.28 -4.62
C GLN A 659 16.34 10.75 -4.22
N GLN A 660 16.90 11.08 -3.05
CA GLN A 660 16.99 12.45 -2.55
C GLN A 660 17.66 13.38 -3.58
N ILE A 661 17.26 14.65 -3.57
CA ILE A 661 17.89 15.69 -4.39
C ILE A 661 19.31 15.89 -3.89
N SER A 662 20.27 15.91 -4.81
CA SER A 662 21.69 16.09 -4.49
C SER A 662 22.44 16.68 -5.69
N HIS A 663 23.73 16.98 -5.54
CA HIS A 663 24.59 17.44 -6.65
C HIS A 663 24.71 16.43 -7.82
N THR A 664 24.34 15.16 -7.63
CA THR A 664 24.27 14.15 -8.73
C THR A 664 22.84 13.82 -9.14
N ASN A 665 21.85 14.47 -8.53
CA ASN A 665 20.42 14.23 -8.75
C ASN A 665 19.67 15.56 -8.59
N GLU A 666 20.12 16.57 -9.32
CA GLU A 666 19.58 17.93 -9.22
C GLU A 666 18.21 18.02 -9.88
N LEU A 667 17.42 19.01 -9.47
CA LEU A 667 16.18 19.33 -10.14
C LEU A 667 16.46 19.83 -11.56
N VAL A 668 15.81 19.23 -12.54
CA VAL A 668 15.84 19.68 -13.94
C VAL A 668 14.42 20.03 -14.40
N PRO A 669 14.26 20.91 -15.41
CA PRO A 669 12.94 21.16 -16.00
C PRO A 669 12.31 19.86 -16.51
N CYS A 670 11.01 19.64 -16.25
CA CYS A 670 10.31 18.43 -16.68
C CYS A 670 10.44 18.19 -18.20
N ALA A 671 10.45 19.25 -19.01
CA ALA A 671 10.63 19.18 -20.46
C ALA A 671 11.99 18.62 -20.92
N SER A 672 13.00 18.59 -20.03
CA SER A 672 14.32 18.01 -20.32
C SER A 672 14.43 16.53 -19.98
N LEU A 673 13.44 15.98 -19.25
CA LEU A 673 13.42 14.56 -18.92
C LEU A 673 13.07 13.73 -20.18
N PRO A 674 13.80 12.62 -20.42
CA PRO A 674 13.45 11.68 -21.47
C PRO A 674 11.99 11.22 -21.36
N ALA A 675 11.38 10.92 -22.51
CA ALA A 675 10.01 10.46 -22.60
C ALA A 675 9.91 9.27 -23.56
N ILE A 676 8.89 8.44 -23.38
CA ILE A 676 8.54 7.41 -24.36
C ILE A 676 8.04 8.12 -25.61
N ASP A 677 8.71 7.88 -26.74
CA ASP A 677 8.28 8.35 -28.05
C ASP A 677 7.09 7.52 -28.55
N LEU A 678 5.87 8.04 -28.34
CA LEU A 678 4.63 7.39 -28.76
C LEU A 678 4.42 7.42 -30.28
N THR A 679 5.18 8.20 -31.05
CA THR A 679 5.07 8.21 -32.53
C THR A 679 5.46 6.87 -33.13
N LEU A 680 6.24 6.05 -32.40
CA LEU A 680 6.59 4.68 -32.77
C LEU A 680 5.40 3.69 -32.73
N TRP A 681 4.24 4.12 -32.25
CA TRP A 681 2.98 3.37 -32.32
C TRP A 681 2.03 3.86 -33.41
N GLN A 682 2.49 4.77 -34.28
CA GLN A 682 1.72 5.17 -35.45
C GLN A 682 1.59 4.01 -36.45
N ASP A 683 0.36 3.59 -36.72
CA ASP A 683 0.01 2.55 -37.67
C ASP A 683 -0.30 3.17 -39.04
N ALA A 684 0.76 3.36 -39.82
CA ALA A 684 0.68 3.94 -41.17
C ALA A 684 -0.02 3.02 -42.20
N ARG A 685 -0.30 1.76 -41.86
CA ARG A 685 -0.75 0.74 -42.82
C ARG A 685 -2.16 0.21 -42.54
N GLY A 686 -2.80 0.65 -41.45
CA GLY A 686 -4.11 0.13 -41.04
C GLY A 686 -4.04 -1.38 -40.81
N HIS A 687 -2.95 -1.85 -40.18
CA HIS A 687 -2.73 -3.27 -39.93
C HIS A 687 -3.60 -3.84 -38.80
N PHE A 688 -4.43 -2.98 -38.19
CA PHE A 688 -5.52 -3.34 -37.30
C PHE A 688 -6.87 -3.36 -38.01
#